data_AF-A0A2T3FUU5-F1
#
_entry.id   AF-A0A2T3FUU5-F1
#
_cell.length_a   1.000
_cell.length_b   1.000
_cell.length_c   1.000
_cell.angle_alpha   90.00
_cell.angle_beta   90.00
_cell.angle_gamma   90.00
#
_symmetry.space_group_name_H-M   'P 1'
#
loop_
_entity.id
_entity.type
_entity.pdbx_description
1 polymer ?
#
loop_
_entity_poly.entity_id
_entity_poly.type
_entity_poly.pdbx_seq_one_letter_code
_entity_poly.pdbx_strand_id
1 'polypeptide(L)'
;MAKYTGRRIVPKHAGEWDIRKEYEELQIVLDADSGNSFISNLPVPKGTALSDEKYWSLFSLHSEQIAEAEEHLTQTAEDIRSELSETENRINKNVSDTEGRINESLSSTESKVNTSLSETENRVTARVENAKSDLTAKVAAAERQMNQNAQNVAQTNKALNARMDQIAKGRTSDTEVLDARVDSEGNTFDNLGAAIRSIYPKAKEGLDALQESKVDANYDATGELTEGITVNTINGETQKFEHVQTTALIPVDTACQKVYYTGQVFNWIGVAGYDANGTFVASILDSRDTEQPQEYKEKELEIPEGVFQIRASSYAKDLSLKVCGESAKLWNQVQRERQNQKKMAVEIEALRSADDALAKETMTSLNLPFLYDGVSNIWEGSSPVLQTYYVPLTVLRSVFIQEIQFTLRTIGETTLTAMLESEEGEVFRQSVELVKGDNRITLILHRFIDEGAYKLRVRSTDKVLYYPVRPNTGKEIRNDFFSNEPSGNVEYDYKNRLIVFMGKILIGTGKVDTTLSYSGMAADAAIVGQAFKEEREYTDTLASGKLDAVRSRNLLDPSRYRPGWFAFVHSSIIQYHADNLRYGSTDYIPVSEKGLVTKGSGTNGVTSQVVFDKAKKALRYVDANDQYTYQEGDAYVMFFYMASSGQKLCVVEGTEYVYEAYTDYKPLDDLKQELNSLQTEADNQKKQLTNLTTRLDQLVAVPEKKDLRLVPAAPVYTVCNNLSTARNYHVSVWVDHLIAETGWKNRAAGFGTEMEERFDLYSPFTNTAVNSGEDVLEQTVEKSFVSDVYKTQKLKFKHRSTLASMGKNQFPKILVIGDSVTDGYLAGVGKTDADLPTHYWSWVRYLFDLDRKDAKAAETEYRCLMVGMPGTMNGKHYGSSSSFKLDGKTVVNYAMGKGGWSAEDLNLATFESASNINPFYDEKTKGFSLKACLDKYRTLADNGMTRLIPGETAGTEVKDANAYDLCTPTHVVINLNHNSSLAEYKANIPDIVKTIKREYPDIIVILMSIDETGTYFPAKYPEYRASEITLGGLHSKNVSIYQYFCDELQDEANGVYVCSGHLIQPAVESYPTLDYVSADSVGRQSGRVLHMAYGRGQYGGPNWHPNNYAHCAWGYQLYALVKYTLALQDMK
;
A
#
# COMPACT_ATOMS: atom_id res chain seq x y z
N MET A 1 91.96 55.23 2.60
CA MET A 1 93.05 54.27 2.86
C MET A 1 94.35 55.03 3.02
N ALA A 2 94.80 55.23 4.27
CA ALA A 2 96.10 55.82 4.59
C ALA A 2 97.17 54.72 4.57
N LYS A 3 98.29 54.98 3.89
CA LYS A 3 99.41 54.03 3.76
C LYS A 3 100.24 54.10 5.05
N TYR A 4 99.94 53.23 6.01
CA TYR A 4 100.76 53.08 7.21
C TYR A 4 102.05 52.33 6.85
N THR A 5 103.17 53.03 6.85
CA THR A 5 104.52 52.44 6.86
C THR A 5 105.01 52.38 8.31
N GLY A 6 104.71 51.26 8.97
CA GLY A 6 105.23 50.88 10.28
C GLY A 6 104.99 49.39 10.47
N ARG A 7 105.98 48.63 10.96
CA ARG A 7 105.84 47.19 11.20
C ARG A 7 104.69 46.95 12.19
N ARG A 8 103.73 46.09 11.85
CA ARG A 8 102.65 45.66 12.75
C ARG A 8 103.26 44.69 13.77
N ILE A 9 103.38 45.09 15.03
CA ILE A 9 103.78 44.19 16.12
C ILE A 9 102.51 43.87 16.92
N VAL A 10 102.17 42.59 17.06
CA VAL A 10 100.94 42.13 17.75
C VAL A 10 101.37 41.48 19.06
N PRO A 11 100.88 41.96 20.22
CA PRO A 11 101.13 41.30 21.48
C PRO A 11 100.61 39.87 21.51
N LYS A 12 101.35 38.95 22.17
CA LYS A 12 100.96 37.54 22.29
C LYS A 12 100.66 37.18 23.75
N HIS A 13 99.58 36.46 24.00
CA HIS A 13 99.34 35.91 25.33
C HIS A 13 100.31 34.77 25.64
N ALA A 14 101.00 34.85 26.77
CA ALA A 14 101.98 33.88 27.25
C ALA A 14 101.49 33.06 28.47
N GLY A 15 100.22 33.23 28.87
CA GLY A 15 99.61 32.49 29.97
C GLY A 15 99.90 33.13 31.34
N GLU A 16 99.89 32.33 32.40
CA GLU A 16 100.24 32.80 33.75
C GLU A 16 101.73 33.20 33.85
N TRP A 17 101.99 34.27 34.60
CA TRP A 17 103.34 34.74 34.86
C TRP A 17 104.09 33.76 35.76
N ASP A 18 105.21 33.26 35.23
CA ASP A 18 106.20 32.45 35.94
C ASP A 18 107.55 33.19 35.95
N ILE A 19 108.02 33.59 37.14
CA ILE A 19 109.31 34.27 37.37
C ILE A 19 110.51 33.46 36.84
N ARG A 20 110.36 32.14 36.65
CA ARG A 20 111.43 31.26 36.19
C ARG A 20 111.53 31.17 34.66
N LYS A 21 110.62 31.79 33.92
CA LYS A 21 110.64 31.85 32.45
C LYS A 21 111.19 33.17 31.94
N GLU A 22 111.68 33.13 30.72
CA GLU A 22 111.93 34.31 29.91
C GLU A 22 110.70 34.61 29.04
N TYR A 23 110.47 35.88 28.73
CA TYR A 23 109.36 36.32 27.89
C TYR A 23 109.89 37.19 26.75
N GLU A 24 109.29 37.06 25.57
CA GLU A 24 109.59 37.97 24.46
C GLU A 24 108.95 39.34 24.72
N GLU A 25 109.41 40.37 24.00
CA GLU A 25 108.78 41.69 24.00
C GLU A 25 107.32 41.58 23.52
N LEU A 26 106.41 42.33 24.16
CA LEU A 26 104.95 42.33 23.90
C LEU A 26 104.25 40.99 24.17
N GLN A 27 104.68 40.28 25.20
CA GLN A 27 103.95 39.13 25.74
C GLN A 27 103.06 39.54 26.92
N ILE A 28 101.80 39.13 26.89
CA ILE A 28 100.82 39.38 27.95
C ILE A 28 100.75 38.16 28.86
N VAL A 29 100.99 38.36 30.15
CA VAL A 29 100.92 37.35 31.20
C VAL A 29 99.84 37.69 32.23
N LEU A 30 99.25 36.67 32.85
CA LEU A 30 98.31 36.82 33.95
C LEU A 30 99.04 36.65 35.28
N ASP A 31 98.88 37.60 36.19
CA ASP A 31 99.22 37.42 37.60
C ASP A 31 98.07 36.67 38.29
N ALA A 32 98.27 35.41 38.63
CA ALA A 32 97.21 34.55 39.17
C ALA A 32 96.72 35.02 40.56
N ASP A 33 97.57 35.69 41.34
CA ASP A 33 97.23 36.14 42.70
C ASP A 33 96.34 37.39 42.68
N SER A 34 96.58 38.33 41.76
CA SER A 34 95.76 39.55 41.64
C SER A 34 94.67 39.47 40.57
N GLY A 35 94.74 38.49 39.66
CA GLY A 35 93.87 38.38 38.48
C GLY A 35 94.19 39.41 37.39
N ASN A 36 95.18 40.28 37.59
CA ASN A 36 95.55 41.32 36.65
C ASN A 36 96.44 40.78 35.54
N SER A 37 96.30 41.31 34.33
CA SER A 37 97.19 40.99 33.22
C SER A 37 98.26 42.06 33.06
N PHE A 38 99.49 41.65 32.73
CA PHE A 38 100.64 42.51 32.46
C PHE A 38 101.22 42.21 31.09
N ILE A 39 101.74 43.22 30.39
CA ILE A 39 102.41 43.09 29.08
C ILE A 39 103.89 43.41 29.21
N SER A 40 104.75 42.65 28.54
CA SER A 40 106.19 42.93 28.53
C SER A 40 106.55 44.07 27.57
N ASN A 41 107.39 44.99 28.04
CA ASN A 41 107.88 46.15 27.29
C ASN A 41 109.17 45.84 26.51
N LEU A 42 109.91 44.82 26.92
CA LEU A 42 111.19 44.37 26.37
C LEU A 42 111.28 42.83 26.52
N PRO A 43 112.24 42.15 25.86
CA PRO A 43 112.53 40.76 26.20
C PRO A 43 112.90 40.66 27.68
N VAL A 44 112.14 39.85 28.42
CA VAL A 44 112.19 39.74 29.88
C VAL A 44 113.08 38.56 30.27
N PRO A 45 114.22 38.78 30.95
CA PRO A 45 115.06 37.69 31.42
C PRO A 45 114.40 36.87 32.54
N LYS A 46 114.85 35.63 32.70
CA LYS A 46 114.51 34.79 33.86
C LYS A 46 114.87 35.49 35.18
N GLY A 47 113.94 35.47 36.14
CA GLY A 47 114.09 36.08 37.46
C GLY A 47 113.51 37.49 37.59
N THR A 48 112.92 38.05 36.53
CA THR A 48 112.35 39.41 36.54
C THR A 48 110.95 39.43 37.15
N ALA A 49 110.76 40.21 38.22
CA ALA A 49 109.47 40.39 38.90
C ALA A 49 108.50 41.26 38.08
N LEU A 50 107.18 41.02 38.20
CA LEU A 50 106.13 41.87 37.56
C LEU A 50 106.14 43.33 38.02
N SER A 51 106.69 43.61 39.20
CA SER A 51 106.89 44.97 39.70
C SER A 51 108.02 45.73 39.01
N ASP A 52 108.82 45.06 38.18
CA ASP A 52 109.87 45.72 37.39
C ASP A 52 109.26 46.38 36.15
N GLU A 53 108.87 47.65 36.33
CA GLU A 53 108.23 48.49 35.31
C GLU A 53 109.09 48.68 34.05
N LYS A 54 110.40 48.42 34.13
CA LYS A 54 111.28 48.42 32.95
C LYS A 54 110.87 47.31 31.98
N TYR A 55 110.48 46.15 32.51
CA TYR A 55 110.15 44.97 31.71
C TYR A 55 108.66 44.73 31.59
N TRP A 56 107.83 45.18 32.54
CA TRP A 56 106.39 44.90 32.59
C TRP A 56 105.53 46.17 32.70
N SER A 57 104.32 46.12 32.16
CA SER A 57 103.29 47.16 32.33
C SER A 57 101.91 46.55 32.51
N LEU A 58 101.08 47.13 33.38
CA LEU A 58 99.73 46.66 33.62
C LEU A 58 98.88 46.77 32.35
N PHE A 59 98.26 45.67 31.94
CA PHE A 59 97.48 45.53 30.72
C PHE A 59 95.96 45.51 30.97
N SER A 60 95.48 44.85 32.05
CA SER A 60 94.05 44.81 32.41
C SER A 60 93.83 44.54 33.90
N LEU A 61 92.80 45.16 34.49
CA LEU A 61 92.35 44.96 35.89
C LEU A 61 91.19 43.95 35.96
N HIS A 62 91.19 43.05 36.94
CA HIS A 62 90.15 42.01 37.11
C HIS A 62 88.86 42.53 37.80
N SER A 63 88.96 43.51 38.69
CA SER A 63 87.88 43.85 39.64
C SER A 63 86.73 44.69 39.09
N GLU A 64 86.93 45.48 38.03
CA GLU A 64 85.85 46.31 37.45
C GLU A 64 84.82 45.49 36.68
N GLN A 65 85.25 44.43 35.98
CA GLN A 65 84.35 43.62 35.14
C GLN A 65 83.35 42.78 35.95
N ILE A 66 83.70 42.38 37.18
CA ILE A 66 82.81 41.61 38.07
C ILE A 66 81.79 42.53 38.76
N ALA A 67 82.21 43.72 39.19
CA ALA A 67 81.32 44.70 39.81
C ALA A 67 80.20 45.16 38.86
N GLU A 68 80.54 45.41 37.59
CA GLU A 68 79.56 45.78 36.56
C GLU A 68 78.55 44.65 36.26
N ALA A 69 79.01 43.39 36.29
CA ALA A 69 78.14 42.23 36.10
C ALA A 69 77.16 42.03 37.28
N GLU A 70 77.60 42.23 38.52
CA GLU A 70 76.75 42.13 39.71
C GLU A 70 75.67 43.23 39.73
N GLU A 71 76.03 44.46 39.34
CA GLU A 71 75.08 45.58 39.20
C GLU A 71 74.02 45.27 38.13
N HIS A 72 74.44 44.81 36.95
CA HIS A 72 73.53 44.48 35.86
C HIS A 72 72.57 43.33 36.21
N LEU A 73 73.05 42.30 36.92
CA LEU A 73 72.21 41.19 37.39
C LEU A 73 71.19 41.64 38.44
N THR A 74 71.57 42.57 39.32
CA THR A 74 70.66 43.12 40.34
C THR A 74 69.55 43.93 39.67
N GLN A 75 69.90 44.81 38.74
CA GLN A 75 68.91 45.59 37.98
C GLN A 75 67.96 44.67 37.19
N THR A 76 68.51 43.65 36.51
CA THR A 76 67.69 42.67 35.77
C THR A 76 66.70 41.95 36.69
N ALA A 77 67.10 41.60 37.91
CA ALA A 77 66.23 40.94 38.87
C ALA A 77 65.10 41.88 39.39
N GLU A 78 65.38 43.18 39.53
CA GLU A 78 64.37 44.18 39.88
C GLU A 78 63.37 44.39 38.74
N ASP A 79 63.86 44.50 37.50
CA ASP A 79 63.01 44.66 36.31
C ASP A 79 62.06 43.45 36.15
N ILE A 80 62.58 42.23 36.28
CA ILE A 80 61.76 41.00 36.23
C ILE A 80 60.69 41.00 37.33
N ARG A 81 61.02 41.42 38.55
CA ARG A 81 60.02 41.50 39.64
C ARG A 81 58.93 42.51 39.34
N SER A 82 59.28 43.66 38.76
CA SER A 82 58.32 44.68 38.35
C SER A 82 57.38 44.13 37.27
N GLU A 83 57.92 43.54 36.21
CA GLU A 83 57.14 42.94 35.13
C GLU A 83 56.22 41.81 35.61
N LEU A 84 56.70 40.98 36.54
CA LEU A 84 55.87 39.92 37.15
C LEU A 84 54.72 40.51 37.96
N SER A 85 54.97 41.55 38.75
CA SER A 85 53.91 42.23 39.52
C SER A 85 52.87 42.90 38.62
N GLU A 86 53.31 43.55 37.55
CA GLU A 86 52.40 44.12 36.54
C GLU A 86 51.59 43.02 35.83
N THR A 87 52.22 41.91 35.52
CA THR A 87 51.56 40.75 34.89
C THR A 87 50.51 40.14 35.83
N GLU A 88 50.84 39.95 37.10
CA GLU A 88 49.91 39.47 38.13
C GLU A 88 48.69 40.40 38.25
N ASN A 89 48.92 41.71 38.31
CA ASN A 89 47.85 42.70 38.37
C ASN A 89 46.94 42.65 37.12
N ARG A 90 47.53 42.47 35.93
CA ARG A 90 46.76 42.29 34.68
C ARG A 90 45.93 41.00 34.69
N ILE A 91 46.50 39.90 35.18
CA ILE A 91 45.78 38.63 35.30
C ILE A 91 44.62 38.77 36.27
N ASN A 92 44.84 39.34 37.46
CA ASN A 92 43.80 39.53 38.46
C ASN A 92 42.65 40.40 37.94
N LYS A 93 42.97 41.47 37.20
CA LYS A 93 41.95 42.29 36.53
C LYS A 93 41.17 41.50 35.49
N ASN A 94 41.86 40.75 34.62
CA ASN A 94 41.20 39.95 33.59
C ASN A 94 40.29 38.87 34.18
N VAL A 95 40.70 38.23 35.29
CA VAL A 95 39.87 37.25 36.01
C VAL A 95 38.62 37.92 36.56
N SER A 96 38.76 39.08 37.22
CA SER A 96 37.61 39.83 37.75
C SER A 96 36.64 40.28 36.65
N ASP A 97 37.16 40.81 35.53
CA ASP A 97 36.34 41.20 34.38
C ASP A 97 35.64 39.97 33.75
N THR A 98 36.30 38.82 33.73
CA THR A 98 35.74 37.56 33.21
C THR A 98 34.62 37.05 34.12
N GLU A 99 34.83 37.06 35.44
CA GLU A 99 33.80 36.71 36.42
C GLU A 99 32.57 37.63 36.31
N GLY A 100 32.78 38.93 36.13
CA GLY A 100 31.70 39.89 35.90
C GLY A 100 30.87 39.54 34.66
N ARG A 101 31.54 39.30 33.52
CA ARG A 101 30.87 38.92 32.26
C ARG A 101 30.12 37.59 32.35
N ILE A 102 30.67 36.61 33.07
CA ILE A 102 30.01 35.33 33.30
C ILE A 102 28.74 35.54 34.11
N ASN A 103 28.80 36.33 35.19
CA ASN A 103 27.64 36.60 36.03
C ASN A 103 26.54 37.35 35.28
N GLU A 104 26.88 38.36 34.48
CA GLU A 104 25.93 39.07 33.62
C GLU A 104 25.27 38.13 32.59
N SER A 105 26.07 37.27 31.95
CA SER A 105 25.57 36.28 30.99
C SER A 105 24.65 35.26 31.68
N LEU A 106 24.97 34.83 32.89
CA LEU A 106 24.16 33.89 33.65
C LEU A 106 22.82 34.52 34.04
N SER A 107 22.82 35.75 34.56
CA SER A 107 21.59 36.48 34.88
C SER A 107 20.72 36.75 33.65
N SER A 108 21.33 37.09 32.51
CA SER A 108 20.59 37.25 31.26
C SER A 108 19.96 35.93 30.80
N THR A 109 20.71 34.82 30.89
CA THR A 109 20.22 33.48 30.52
C THR A 109 19.06 33.06 31.42
N GLU A 110 19.18 33.25 32.74
CA GLU A 110 18.13 32.96 33.71
C GLU A 110 16.84 33.75 33.40
N SER A 111 16.97 35.05 33.08
CA SER A 111 15.83 35.88 32.70
C SER A 111 15.14 35.41 31.42
N LYS A 112 15.91 35.03 30.38
CA LYS A 112 15.37 34.50 29.13
C LYS A 112 14.66 33.16 29.35
N VAL A 113 15.24 32.26 30.13
CA VAL A 113 14.66 30.96 30.47
C VAL A 113 13.34 31.14 31.23
N ASN A 114 13.31 32.01 32.23
CA ASN A 114 12.10 32.29 33.01
C ASN A 114 10.98 32.89 32.13
N THR A 115 11.33 33.79 31.21
CA THR A 115 10.37 34.36 30.25
C THR A 115 9.82 33.29 29.32
N SER A 116 10.69 32.48 28.73
CA SER A 116 10.29 31.39 27.82
C SER A 116 9.43 30.33 28.52
N LEU A 117 9.71 30.04 29.79
CA LEU A 117 8.92 29.12 30.59
C LEU A 117 7.52 29.67 30.83
N SER A 118 7.41 30.95 31.21
CA SER A 118 6.12 31.64 31.41
C SER A 118 5.29 31.70 30.11
N GLU A 119 5.90 32.01 28.98
CA GLU A 119 5.23 31.99 27.67
C GLU A 119 4.74 30.60 27.29
N THR A 120 5.54 29.57 27.58
CA THR A 120 5.17 28.16 27.33
C THR A 120 3.99 27.75 28.20
N GLU A 121 4.01 28.11 29.48
CA GLU A 121 2.92 27.85 30.43
C GLU A 121 1.61 28.52 29.96
N ASN A 122 1.68 29.78 29.51
CA ASN A 122 0.53 30.50 28.95
C ASN A 122 -0.02 29.83 27.69
N ARG A 123 0.85 29.41 26.77
CA ARG A 123 0.45 28.70 25.54
C ARG A 123 -0.19 27.36 25.82
N VAL A 124 0.35 26.59 26.76
CA VAL A 124 -0.21 25.29 27.16
C VAL A 124 -1.59 25.49 27.79
N THR A 125 -1.70 26.47 28.70
CA THR A 125 -2.99 26.81 29.34
C THR A 125 -4.05 27.19 28.30
N ALA A 126 -3.71 28.06 27.35
CA ALA A 126 -4.63 28.46 26.27
C ALA A 126 -5.06 27.27 25.38
N ARG A 127 -4.14 26.35 25.08
CA ARG A 127 -4.44 25.13 24.31
C ARG A 127 -5.40 24.21 25.06
N VAL A 128 -5.20 24.05 26.37
CA VAL A 128 -6.08 23.23 27.22
C VAL A 128 -7.48 23.83 27.26
N GLU A 129 -7.61 25.13 27.45
CA GLU A 129 -8.92 25.80 27.47
C GLU A 129 -9.62 25.74 26.11
N ASN A 130 -8.90 25.91 25.00
CA ASN A 130 -9.47 25.75 23.66
C ASN A 130 -9.93 24.31 23.41
N ALA A 131 -9.13 23.30 23.76
CA ALA A 131 -9.51 21.89 23.61
C ALA A 131 -10.74 21.55 24.45
N LYS A 132 -10.83 22.09 25.66
CA LYS A 132 -12.00 21.94 26.55
C LYS A 132 -13.26 22.58 25.94
N SER A 133 -13.13 23.77 25.34
CA SER A 133 -14.24 24.44 24.65
C SER A 133 -14.73 23.64 23.43
N ASP A 134 -13.80 23.18 22.58
CA ASP A 134 -14.11 22.36 21.41
C ASP A 134 -14.79 21.04 21.79
N LEU A 135 -14.30 20.36 22.83
CA LEU A 135 -14.90 19.14 23.32
C LEU A 135 -16.32 19.39 23.83
N THR A 136 -16.52 20.48 24.57
CA THR A 136 -17.84 20.89 25.06
C THR A 136 -18.81 21.15 23.90
N ALA A 137 -18.35 21.82 22.83
CA ALA A 137 -19.15 22.07 21.64
C ALA A 137 -19.52 20.78 20.89
N LYS A 138 -18.57 19.84 20.77
CA LYS A 138 -18.82 18.52 20.14
C LYS A 138 -19.83 17.69 20.94
N VAL A 139 -19.72 17.68 22.27
CA VAL A 139 -20.68 17.00 23.15
C VAL A 139 -22.07 17.60 22.97
N ALA A 140 -22.20 18.93 22.98
CA ALA A 140 -23.50 19.59 22.76
C ALA A 140 -24.10 19.29 21.37
N ALA A 141 -23.27 19.18 20.33
CA ALA A 141 -23.72 18.81 18.99
C ALA A 141 -24.21 17.35 18.94
N ALA A 142 -23.48 16.42 19.57
CA ALA A 142 -23.87 15.02 19.67
C ALA A 142 -25.18 14.85 20.45
N GLU A 143 -25.36 15.57 21.56
CA GLU A 143 -26.61 15.59 22.32
C GLU A 143 -27.80 16.08 21.48
N ARG A 144 -27.63 17.14 20.68
CA ARG A 144 -28.68 17.64 19.77
C ARG A 144 -29.05 16.61 18.71
N GLN A 145 -28.05 15.97 18.10
CA GLN A 145 -28.28 14.93 17.09
C GLN A 145 -29.01 13.72 17.70
N MET A 146 -28.61 13.29 18.90
CA MET A 146 -29.27 12.18 19.59
C MET A 146 -30.73 12.51 19.94
N ASN A 147 -31.00 13.73 20.41
CA ASN A 147 -32.36 14.20 20.67
C ASN A 147 -33.21 14.25 19.38
N GLN A 148 -32.63 14.69 18.27
CA GLN A 148 -33.32 14.73 16.99
C GLN A 148 -33.61 13.31 16.45
N ASN A 149 -32.68 12.38 16.60
CA ASN A 149 -32.89 10.97 16.27
C ASN A 149 -34.00 10.36 17.14
N ALA A 150 -34.01 10.64 18.44
CA ALA A 150 -35.07 10.19 19.33
C ALA A 150 -36.45 10.74 18.93
N GLN A 151 -36.53 12.01 18.51
CA GLN A 151 -37.77 12.61 17.97
C GLN A 151 -38.23 11.93 16.68
N ASN A 152 -37.31 11.66 15.75
CA ASN A 152 -37.61 10.97 14.49
C ASN A 152 -38.15 9.55 14.73
N VAL A 153 -37.55 8.82 15.68
CA VAL A 153 -38.02 7.49 16.09
C VAL A 153 -39.41 7.58 16.73
N ALA A 154 -39.64 8.55 17.62
CA ALA A 154 -40.95 8.75 18.24
C ALA A 154 -42.04 9.09 17.21
N GLN A 155 -41.72 9.92 16.21
CA GLN A 155 -42.64 10.26 15.12
C GLN A 155 -42.93 9.06 14.21
N THR A 156 -41.92 8.25 13.91
CA THR A 156 -42.07 7.00 13.15
C THR A 156 -42.96 6.02 13.88
N ASN A 157 -42.73 5.81 15.18
CA ASN A 157 -43.56 4.94 16.02
C ASN A 157 -45.01 5.45 16.09
N LYS A 158 -45.23 6.76 16.20
CA LYS A 158 -46.57 7.35 16.19
C LYS A 158 -47.29 7.12 14.85
N ALA A 159 -46.59 7.25 13.74
CA ALA A 159 -47.14 6.99 12.40
C ALA A 159 -47.45 5.51 12.18
N LEU A 160 -46.56 4.62 12.62
CA LEU A 160 -46.74 3.17 12.56
C LEU A 160 -47.95 2.73 13.38
N ASN A 161 -48.05 3.22 14.62
CA ASN A 161 -49.18 2.93 15.51
C ASN A 161 -50.51 3.43 14.93
N ALA A 162 -50.52 4.63 14.31
CA ALA A 162 -51.73 5.15 13.66
C ALA A 162 -52.17 4.28 12.45
N ARG A 163 -51.22 3.78 11.65
CA ARG A 163 -51.51 2.83 10.56
C ARG A 163 -52.02 1.49 11.10
N MET A 164 -51.38 0.95 12.15
CA MET A 164 -51.83 -0.28 12.81
C MET A 164 -53.23 -0.15 13.39
N ASP A 165 -53.56 0.99 14.03
CA ASP A 165 -54.90 1.26 14.56
C ASP A 165 -55.97 1.34 13.47
N GLN A 166 -55.65 1.88 12.28
CA GLN A 166 -56.57 1.92 11.15
C GLN A 166 -56.84 0.51 10.58
N ILE A 167 -55.80 -0.33 10.50
CA ILE A 167 -55.92 -1.74 10.07
C ILE A 167 -56.75 -2.53 11.09
N ALA A 168 -56.47 -2.38 12.39
CA ALA A 168 -57.16 -3.10 13.46
C ALA A 168 -58.65 -2.72 13.58
N LYS A 169 -59.03 -1.49 13.23
CA LYS A 169 -60.43 -1.01 13.26
C LYS A 169 -61.23 -1.32 11.99
N GLY A 170 -60.65 -2.04 11.02
CA GLY A 170 -61.35 -2.50 9.81
C GLY A 170 -61.75 -1.40 8.82
N ARG A 171 -61.16 -0.21 8.92
CA ARG A 171 -61.40 0.94 8.02
C ARG A 171 -60.18 1.16 7.11
N THR A 172 -59.79 0.12 6.38
CA THR A 172 -58.71 0.21 5.38
C THR A 172 -59.27 0.27 3.97
N SER A 173 -58.55 0.95 3.07
CA SER A 173 -58.81 0.96 1.62
C SER A 173 -57.78 0.11 0.86
N ASP A 174 -56.87 -0.56 1.58
CA ASP A 174 -55.93 -1.52 0.98
C ASP A 174 -56.71 -2.68 0.37
N THR A 175 -56.59 -2.78 -0.95
CA THR A 175 -57.33 -3.76 -1.76
C THR A 175 -56.95 -5.18 -1.35
N GLU A 176 -55.68 -5.42 -1.00
CA GLU A 176 -55.20 -6.74 -0.57
C GLU A 176 -55.79 -7.18 0.78
N VAL A 177 -56.10 -6.23 1.68
CA VAL A 177 -56.75 -6.54 2.97
C VAL A 177 -58.26 -6.75 2.80
N LEU A 178 -58.87 -6.09 1.81
CA LEU A 178 -60.26 -6.35 1.43
C LEU A 178 -60.41 -7.70 0.72
N ASP A 179 -59.47 -8.07 -0.14
CA ASP A 179 -59.43 -9.37 -0.81
C ASP A 179 -59.19 -10.51 0.19
N ALA A 180 -58.34 -10.30 1.20
CA ALA A 180 -58.11 -11.27 2.27
C ALA A 180 -59.32 -11.50 3.20
N ARG A 181 -60.38 -10.69 3.08
CA ARG A 181 -61.67 -10.91 3.75
C ARG A 181 -62.61 -11.80 2.94
N VAL A 182 -62.21 -12.25 1.75
CA VAL A 182 -63.00 -13.13 0.90
C VAL A 182 -62.35 -14.50 0.93
N ASP A 183 -63.10 -15.54 1.30
CA ASP A 183 -62.55 -16.91 1.26
C ASP A 183 -62.52 -17.48 -0.16
N SER A 184 -61.91 -18.67 -0.28
CA SER A 184 -61.78 -19.42 -1.53
C SER A 184 -63.12 -19.83 -2.17
N GLU A 185 -64.23 -19.69 -1.45
CA GLU A 185 -65.59 -19.98 -1.94
C GLU A 185 -66.32 -18.69 -2.37
N GLY A 186 -65.67 -17.53 -2.25
CA GLY A 186 -66.21 -16.23 -2.63
C GLY A 186 -67.03 -15.54 -1.53
N ASN A 187 -67.05 -16.06 -0.31
CA ASN A 187 -67.80 -15.46 0.80
C ASN A 187 -67.00 -14.32 1.42
N THR A 188 -67.60 -13.12 1.48
CA THR A 188 -66.98 -11.93 2.07
C THR A 188 -67.33 -11.85 3.56
N PHE A 189 -66.31 -11.80 4.43
CA PHE A 189 -66.47 -11.68 5.87
C PHE A 189 -66.40 -10.22 6.34
N ASP A 190 -67.13 -9.87 7.40
CA ASP A 190 -67.27 -8.49 7.92
C ASP A 190 -65.93 -7.85 8.35
N ASN A 191 -64.96 -8.67 8.74
CA ASN A 191 -63.60 -8.23 9.05
C ASN A 191 -62.61 -9.39 8.88
N LEU A 192 -61.33 -9.07 8.74
CA LEU A 192 -60.26 -10.04 8.55
C LEU A 192 -60.19 -11.04 9.73
N GLY A 193 -60.51 -10.60 10.95
CA GLY A 193 -60.58 -11.50 12.11
C GLY A 193 -61.70 -12.55 12.01
N ALA A 194 -62.82 -12.22 11.37
CA ALA A 194 -63.90 -13.17 11.10
C ALA A 194 -63.53 -14.15 9.98
N ALA A 195 -62.85 -13.67 8.92
CA ALA A 195 -62.28 -14.52 7.88
C ALA A 195 -61.23 -15.50 8.44
N ILE A 196 -60.31 -15.03 9.29
CA ILE A 196 -59.27 -15.88 9.88
C ILE A 196 -59.87 -16.89 10.87
N ARG A 197 -60.90 -16.52 11.64
CA ARG A 197 -61.56 -17.44 12.59
C ARG A 197 -62.43 -18.50 11.91
N SER A 198 -62.90 -18.28 10.68
CA SER A 198 -63.60 -19.32 9.90
C SER A 198 -62.65 -20.40 9.36
N ILE A 199 -61.34 -20.10 9.29
CA ILE A 199 -60.30 -21.05 8.89
C ILE A 199 -60.02 -22.08 10.00
N TYR A 200 -60.14 -21.71 11.28
CA TYR A 200 -59.72 -22.57 12.40
C TYR A 200 -60.47 -23.92 12.51
N PRO A 201 -61.79 -24.02 12.33
CA PRO A 201 -62.50 -25.31 12.28
C PRO A 201 -62.11 -26.15 11.05
N LYS A 202 -61.97 -25.53 9.87
CA LYS A 202 -61.55 -26.19 8.63
C LYS A 202 -60.09 -26.70 8.71
N ALA A 203 -59.22 -25.92 9.35
CA ALA A 203 -57.84 -26.30 9.63
C ALA A 203 -57.75 -27.37 10.73
N LYS A 204 -58.70 -27.43 11.67
CA LYS A 204 -58.76 -28.46 12.71
C LYS A 204 -59.27 -29.80 12.18
N GLU A 205 -60.27 -29.82 11.29
CA GLU A 205 -60.64 -31.04 10.54
C GLU A 205 -59.49 -31.52 9.63
N GLY A 206 -58.75 -30.59 9.01
CA GLY A 206 -57.52 -30.91 8.27
C GLY A 206 -56.37 -31.40 9.16
N LEU A 207 -56.25 -30.89 10.39
CA LEU A 207 -55.23 -31.29 11.36
C LEU A 207 -55.56 -32.66 12.00
N ASP A 208 -56.82 -32.93 12.29
CA ASP A 208 -57.29 -34.23 12.79
C ASP A 208 -57.15 -35.32 11.70
N ALA A 209 -57.29 -34.96 10.40
CA ALA A 209 -56.97 -35.82 9.26
C ALA A 209 -55.44 -36.02 9.03
N LEU A 210 -54.62 -35.00 9.28
CA LEU A 210 -53.14 -35.07 9.22
C LEU A 210 -52.53 -35.87 10.39
N GLN A 211 -53.26 -36.02 11.49
CA GLN A 211 -52.81 -36.79 12.67
C GLN A 211 -53.04 -38.31 12.53
N GLU A 212 -53.85 -38.73 11.55
CA GLU A 212 -54.01 -40.13 11.10
C GLU A 212 -53.02 -40.54 9.99
N SER A 213 -52.28 -39.61 9.36
CA SER A 213 -51.31 -39.89 8.28
C SER A 213 -49.84 -39.88 8.76
N LYS A 214 -49.53 -40.60 9.85
CA LYS A 214 -48.14 -40.80 10.28
C LYS A 214 -47.44 -41.85 9.42
N VAL A 215 -46.58 -41.40 8.51
CA VAL A 215 -45.51 -42.20 7.92
C VAL A 215 -44.34 -42.27 8.91
N ASP A 216 -44.45 -43.18 9.87
CA ASP A 216 -43.32 -43.99 10.34
C ASP A 216 -43.87 -45.41 10.19
N ALA A 217 -43.21 -46.28 9.44
CA ALA A 217 -43.57 -47.69 9.44
C ALA A 217 -43.18 -48.26 10.81
N ASN A 218 -44.02 -48.02 11.81
CA ASN A 218 -44.18 -48.80 13.03
C ASN A 218 -45.33 -49.75 12.75
N TYR A 219 -45.07 -50.85 12.04
CA TYR A 219 -46.09 -51.86 11.81
C TYR A 219 -45.92 -53.01 12.79
N ASP A 220 -47.05 -53.59 13.19
CA ASP A 220 -47.10 -54.82 13.96
C ASP A 220 -46.77 -55.99 13.03
N ALA A 221 -45.64 -56.65 13.27
CA ALA A 221 -45.14 -57.77 12.49
C ALA A 221 -45.50 -59.13 13.11
N THR A 222 -46.26 -59.16 14.20
CA THR A 222 -46.58 -60.37 14.98
C THR A 222 -47.26 -61.45 14.13
N GLY A 223 -48.12 -61.04 13.19
CA GLY A 223 -48.84 -61.95 12.29
C GLY A 223 -49.80 -62.90 13.02
N GLU A 224 -50.21 -63.98 12.35
CA GLU A 224 -51.01 -65.04 12.97
C GLU A 224 -50.17 -65.84 13.98
N LEU A 225 -50.75 -66.10 15.15
CA LEU A 225 -50.14 -66.87 16.22
C LEU A 225 -50.65 -68.30 16.23
N THR A 226 -49.73 -69.25 16.29
CA THR A 226 -50.07 -70.66 16.51
C THR A 226 -49.86 -71.01 17.98
N GLU A 227 -50.92 -71.48 18.65
CA GLU A 227 -50.86 -71.95 20.05
C GLU A 227 -50.36 -73.40 20.13
N GLY A 228 -49.60 -73.72 21.18
CA GLY A 228 -49.18 -75.09 21.50
C GLY A 228 -47.90 -75.56 20.81
N ILE A 229 -47.20 -74.67 20.10
CA ILE A 229 -45.86 -74.90 19.52
C ILE A 229 -44.93 -73.75 19.91
N THR A 230 -43.63 -74.03 20.00
CA THR A 230 -42.55 -73.05 20.23
C THR A 230 -41.44 -73.19 19.19
N VAL A 231 -40.72 -72.10 18.91
CA VAL A 231 -39.44 -72.14 18.21
C VAL A 231 -38.32 -72.43 19.20
N ASN A 232 -37.51 -73.43 18.91
CA ASN A 232 -36.31 -73.72 19.69
C ASN A 232 -35.17 -72.83 19.18
N THR A 233 -34.74 -71.88 20.01
CA THR A 233 -33.69 -70.91 19.69
C THR A 233 -32.29 -71.54 19.52
N ILE A 234 -32.09 -72.82 19.87
CA ILE A 234 -30.82 -73.54 19.70
C ILE A 234 -30.63 -74.00 18.24
N ASN A 235 -31.70 -74.46 17.59
CA ASN A 235 -31.63 -75.12 16.29
C ASN A 235 -32.63 -74.59 15.26
N GLY A 236 -33.50 -73.66 15.66
CA GLY A 236 -34.53 -73.05 14.81
C GLY A 236 -35.73 -73.96 14.48
N GLU A 237 -35.82 -75.15 15.08
CA GLU A 237 -36.92 -76.09 14.80
C GLU A 237 -38.16 -75.77 15.66
N THR A 238 -39.35 -76.11 15.17
CA THR A 238 -40.59 -76.00 15.94
C THR A 238 -40.86 -77.26 16.73
N GLN A 239 -41.20 -77.13 18.00
CA GLN A 239 -41.53 -78.25 18.89
C GLN A 239 -42.86 -77.99 19.64
N LYS A 240 -43.56 -79.05 20.04
CA LYS A 240 -44.81 -78.92 20.81
C LYS A 240 -44.51 -78.44 22.22
N PHE A 241 -45.22 -77.41 22.65
CA PHE A 241 -45.11 -76.88 24.00
C PHE A 241 -46.42 -76.20 24.40
N GLU A 242 -47.11 -76.76 25.39
CA GLU A 242 -48.40 -76.23 25.84
C GLU A 242 -48.21 -74.86 26.49
N HIS A 243 -49.19 -73.98 26.32
CA HIS A 243 -49.21 -72.61 26.85
C HIS A 243 -48.24 -71.59 26.19
N VAL A 244 -47.72 -71.88 24.99
CA VAL A 244 -46.90 -70.93 24.19
C VAL A 244 -47.63 -70.50 22.93
N GLN A 245 -47.35 -69.27 22.49
CA GLN A 245 -47.73 -68.74 21.18
C GLN A 245 -46.48 -68.47 20.34
N THR A 246 -46.56 -68.80 19.04
CA THR A 246 -45.45 -68.63 18.10
C THR A 246 -45.92 -67.99 16.80
N THR A 247 -45.12 -67.07 16.28
CA THR A 247 -45.37 -66.41 15.00
C THR A 247 -45.07 -67.33 13.81
N ALA A 248 -45.58 -66.98 12.62
CA ALA A 248 -45.02 -67.48 11.37
C ALA A 248 -43.55 -67.01 11.18
N LEU A 249 -42.89 -67.44 10.09
CA LEU A 249 -41.61 -66.82 9.68
C LEU A 249 -41.89 -65.41 9.17
N ILE A 250 -41.23 -64.43 9.77
CA ILE A 250 -41.39 -63.01 9.50
C ILE A 250 -40.15 -62.55 8.74
N PRO A 251 -40.27 -62.08 7.49
CA PRO A 251 -39.12 -61.53 6.76
C PRO A 251 -38.59 -60.26 7.45
N VAL A 252 -37.26 -60.14 7.54
CA VAL A 252 -36.55 -58.97 8.08
C VAL A 252 -35.51 -58.49 7.06
N ASP A 253 -35.41 -57.17 6.89
CA ASP A 253 -34.43 -56.55 5.99
C ASP A 253 -33.16 -56.19 6.78
N THR A 254 -32.03 -56.77 6.37
CA THR A 254 -30.72 -56.54 7.00
C THR A 254 -30.24 -55.09 6.90
N ALA A 255 -30.75 -54.30 5.95
CA ALA A 255 -30.29 -52.93 5.70
C ALA A 255 -31.12 -51.84 6.41
N CYS A 256 -32.28 -52.20 6.96
CA CYS A 256 -33.18 -51.27 7.63
C CYS A 256 -34.15 -52.09 8.47
N GLN A 257 -34.02 -52.05 9.80
CA GLN A 257 -35.12 -52.15 10.78
C GLN A 257 -34.59 -52.31 12.21
N LYS A 258 -35.16 -51.55 13.15
CA LYS A 258 -35.10 -51.91 14.57
C LYS A 258 -36.33 -52.77 14.88
N VAL A 259 -36.12 -54.01 15.33
CA VAL A 259 -37.20 -54.92 15.71
C VAL A 259 -37.36 -54.89 17.23
N TYR A 260 -38.58 -54.69 17.71
CA TYR A 260 -38.91 -54.59 19.12
C TYR A 260 -39.82 -55.75 19.53
N TYR A 261 -39.34 -56.59 20.44
CA TYR A 261 -40.05 -57.74 20.97
C TYR A 261 -40.72 -57.44 22.31
N THR A 262 -41.98 -57.83 22.45
CA THR A 262 -42.71 -57.88 23.71
C THR A 262 -43.24 -59.30 23.92
N GLY A 263 -42.99 -59.87 25.09
CA GLY A 263 -43.40 -61.23 25.43
C GLY A 263 -42.51 -61.84 26.50
N GLN A 264 -42.80 -63.07 26.90
CA GLN A 264 -42.12 -63.75 27.99
C GLN A 264 -41.23 -64.89 27.45
N VAL A 265 -39.93 -64.78 27.72
CA VAL A 265 -38.87 -65.69 27.24
C VAL A 265 -38.52 -66.64 28.40
N PHE A 266 -38.53 -67.95 28.15
CA PHE A 266 -38.30 -68.98 29.15
C PHE A 266 -37.88 -70.31 28.50
N ASN A 267 -36.88 -71.01 29.04
CA ASN A 267 -36.56 -72.40 28.66
C ASN A 267 -36.45 -72.67 27.13
N TRP A 268 -35.52 -71.97 26.46
CA TRP A 268 -35.27 -72.02 25.00
C TRP A 268 -36.39 -71.49 24.10
N ILE A 269 -37.39 -70.81 24.67
CA ILE A 269 -38.41 -70.03 23.98
C ILE A 269 -37.86 -68.62 23.78
N GLY A 270 -37.90 -68.07 22.57
CA GLY A 270 -37.41 -66.72 22.30
C GLY A 270 -37.54 -66.34 20.83
N VAL A 271 -36.53 -65.71 20.25
CA VAL A 271 -36.52 -65.27 18.84
C VAL A 271 -35.35 -65.92 18.09
N ALA A 272 -35.68 -66.65 17.02
CA ALA A 272 -34.72 -67.32 16.14
C ALA A 272 -34.66 -66.62 14.77
N GLY A 273 -33.46 -66.58 14.17
CA GLY A 273 -33.16 -66.00 12.87
C GLY A 273 -32.79 -67.06 11.83
N TYR A 274 -33.22 -66.83 10.59
CA TYR A 274 -33.11 -67.73 9.44
C TYR A 274 -32.63 -66.97 8.20
N ASP A 275 -32.01 -67.68 7.26
CA ASP A 275 -31.63 -67.14 5.96
C ASP A 275 -32.85 -66.96 5.03
N ALA A 276 -32.63 -66.46 3.81
CA ALA A 276 -33.69 -66.27 2.83
C ALA A 276 -34.41 -67.57 2.40
N ASN A 277 -33.80 -68.74 2.64
CA ASN A 277 -34.35 -70.06 2.31
C ASN A 277 -35.05 -70.73 3.49
N GLY A 278 -35.09 -70.09 4.67
CA GLY A 278 -35.69 -70.63 5.89
C GLY A 278 -34.78 -71.58 6.67
N THR A 279 -33.47 -71.57 6.41
CA THR A 279 -32.48 -72.33 7.19
C THR A 279 -32.08 -71.54 8.43
N PHE A 280 -31.97 -72.18 9.59
CA PHE A 280 -31.58 -71.50 10.83
C PHE A 280 -30.16 -70.93 10.75
N VAL A 281 -30.01 -69.67 11.16
CA VAL A 281 -28.74 -68.91 11.09
C VAL A 281 -28.27 -68.49 12.48
N ALA A 282 -29.17 -67.94 13.32
CA ALA A 282 -28.77 -67.39 14.60
C ALA A 282 -29.89 -67.39 15.65
N SER A 283 -29.49 -67.46 16.91
CA SER A 283 -30.36 -67.18 18.07
C SER A 283 -30.30 -65.69 18.39
N ILE A 284 -31.43 -64.98 18.30
CA ILE A 284 -31.50 -63.52 18.41
C ILE A 284 -31.85 -63.09 19.84
N LEU A 285 -32.80 -63.77 20.46
CA LEU A 285 -33.15 -63.58 21.87
C LEU A 285 -33.44 -64.94 22.50
N ASP A 286 -32.77 -65.25 23.60
CA ASP A 286 -32.79 -66.59 24.21
C ASP A 286 -32.60 -66.51 25.73
N SER A 287 -33.10 -67.51 26.44
CA SER A 287 -33.03 -67.60 27.91
C SER A 287 -32.40 -68.93 28.34
N ARG A 288 -31.18 -69.17 27.86
CA ARG A 288 -30.44 -70.42 28.08
C ARG A 288 -30.20 -70.76 29.56
N ASP A 289 -30.28 -69.78 30.47
CA ASP A 289 -29.90 -69.95 31.89
C ASP A 289 -30.88 -69.32 32.90
N THR A 290 -32.15 -69.05 32.52
CA THR A 290 -33.11 -68.41 33.44
C THR A 290 -34.00 -69.44 34.15
N GLU A 291 -33.91 -69.51 35.49
CA GLU A 291 -34.74 -70.40 36.32
C GLU A 291 -36.22 -69.99 36.40
N GLN A 292 -36.57 -68.78 35.94
CA GLN A 292 -37.93 -68.21 35.93
C GLN A 292 -38.22 -67.49 34.60
N PRO A 293 -39.48 -67.44 34.13
CA PRO A 293 -39.85 -66.73 32.91
C PRO A 293 -39.55 -65.22 32.99
N GLN A 294 -38.84 -64.69 32.00
CA GLN A 294 -38.47 -63.27 31.95
C GLN A 294 -39.32 -62.50 30.95
N GLU A 295 -39.96 -61.44 31.42
CA GLU A 295 -40.80 -60.56 30.60
C GLU A 295 -39.97 -59.47 29.93
N TYR A 296 -40.20 -59.27 28.63
CA TYR A 296 -39.61 -58.19 27.84
C TYR A 296 -40.74 -57.34 27.27
N LYS A 297 -40.55 -56.02 27.31
CA LYS A 297 -41.51 -55.04 26.76
C LYS A 297 -40.77 -54.09 25.85
N GLU A 298 -41.15 -54.09 24.58
CA GLU A 298 -40.49 -53.33 23.50
C GLU A 298 -38.97 -53.44 23.55
N LYS A 299 -38.47 -54.67 23.70
CA LYS A 299 -37.04 -54.96 23.70
C LYS A 299 -36.48 -54.86 22.29
N GLU A 300 -35.61 -53.90 22.05
CA GLU A 300 -34.85 -53.80 20.79
C GLU A 300 -33.99 -55.05 20.58
N LEU A 301 -34.15 -55.67 19.42
CA LEU A 301 -33.41 -56.83 18.94
C LEU A 301 -32.39 -56.40 17.89
N GLU A 302 -31.18 -56.92 18.02
CA GLU A 302 -30.11 -56.72 17.04
C GLU A 302 -30.11 -57.91 16.07
N ILE A 303 -30.32 -57.65 14.77
CA ILE A 303 -30.44 -58.70 13.75
C ILE A 303 -29.05 -59.04 13.19
N PRO A 304 -28.55 -60.29 13.35
CA PRO A 304 -27.23 -60.69 12.88
C PRO A 304 -27.11 -60.73 11.35
N GLU A 305 -25.90 -60.53 10.82
CA GLU A 305 -25.59 -60.65 9.40
C GLU A 305 -25.96 -62.05 8.86
N GLY A 306 -26.64 -62.11 7.72
CA GLY A 306 -27.11 -63.36 7.10
C GLY A 306 -28.50 -63.84 7.55
N VAL A 307 -29.14 -63.16 8.51
CA VAL A 307 -30.54 -63.40 8.89
C VAL A 307 -31.48 -62.53 8.05
N PHE A 308 -32.38 -63.16 7.31
CA PHE A 308 -33.39 -62.51 6.45
C PHE A 308 -34.83 -62.81 6.88
N GLN A 309 -35.03 -63.73 7.83
CA GLN A 309 -36.33 -64.06 8.41
C GLN A 309 -36.17 -64.35 9.91
N ILE A 310 -37.17 -64.03 10.73
CA ILE A 310 -37.22 -64.35 12.16
C ILE A 310 -38.49 -65.11 12.53
N ARG A 311 -38.44 -65.88 13.60
CA ARG A 311 -39.61 -66.49 14.24
C ARG A 311 -39.53 -66.27 15.74
N ALA A 312 -40.62 -65.82 16.35
CA ALA A 312 -40.67 -65.51 17.78
C ALA A 312 -41.71 -66.37 18.50
N SER A 313 -41.41 -66.71 19.75
CA SER A 313 -42.29 -67.44 20.65
C SER A 313 -42.34 -66.76 22.02
N SER A 314 -43.50 -66.84 22.70
CA SER A 314 -43.71 -66.32 24.06
C SER A 314 -44.47 -67.32 24.93
N TYR A 315 -44.04 -67.44 26.19
CA TYR A 315 -44.74 -68.21 27.23
C TYR A 315 -46.05 -67.57 27.71
N ALA A 316 -46.26 -66.28 27.40
CA ALA A 316 -47.48 -65.54 27.72
C ALA A 316 -48.23 -65.09 26.45
N LYS A 317 -49.54 -64.81 26.59
CA LYS A 317 -50.47 -64.49 25.48
C LYS A 317 -50.33 -63.08 24.87
N ASP A 318 -49.30 -62.35 25.26
CA ASP A 318 -49.06 -60.94 24.92
C ASP A 318 -47.88 -60.75 23.95
N LEU A 319 -47.54 -61.79 23.19
CA LEU A 319 -46.50 -61.74 22.16
C LEU A 319 -46.80 -60.63 21.15
N SER A 320 -45.89 -59.67 21.02
CA SER A 320 -45.90 -58.73 19.90
C SER A 320 -44.49 -58.41 19.38
N LEU A 321 -44.39 -58.24 18.07
CA LEU A 321 -43.20 -57.80 17.35
C LEU A 321 -43.52 -56.51 16.60
N LYS A 322 -42.75 -55.45 16.85
CA LYS A 322 -42.86 -54.18 16.12
C LYS A 322 -41.59 -53.90 15.35
N VAL A 323 -41.74 -53.29 14.18
CA VAL A 323 -40.64 -53.02 13.27
C VAL A 323 -40.64 -51.53 12.94
N CYS A 324 -39.49 -50.83 13.09
CA CYS A 324 -39.36 -49.36 12.91
C CYS A 324 -38.22 -48.98 11.93
N GLY A 325 -38.41 -48.00 11.02
CA GLY A 325 -37.42 -47.61 9.98
C GLY A 325 -36.92 -46.14 9.99
N GLU A 326 -35.68 -45.86 9.54
CA GLU A 326 -35.03 -44.52 9.55
C GLU A 326 -34.90 -43.80 8.18
N SER A 327 -35.28 -44.43 7.06
CA SER A 327 -35.01 -43.94 5.70
C SER A 327 -35.71 -42.62 5.32
N ALA A 328 -36.91 -42.35 5.84
CA ALA A 328 -37.67 -41.14 5.53
C ALA A 328 -37.01 -39.85 6.08
N LYS A 329 -36.33 -39.93 7.22
CA LYS A 329 -35.63 -38.78 7.82
C LYS A 329 -34.44 -38.34 6.97
N LEU A 330 -33.65 -39.30 6.49
CA LEU A 330 -32.49 -39.08 5.63
C LEU A 330 -32.90 -38.53 4.25
N TRP A 331 -33.99 -39.04 3.66
CA TRP A 331 -34.50 -38.50 2.40
C TRP A 331 -34.94 -37.03 2.53
N ASN A 332 -35.68 -36.69 3.58
CA ASN A 332 -36.07 -35.30 3.85
C ASN A 332 -34.88 -34.39 4.14
N GLN A 333 -33.77 -34.94 4.65
CA GLN A 333 -32.53 -34.18 4.83
C GLN A 333 -31.83 -33.94 3.49
N VAL A 334 -31.72 -34.95 2.63
CA VAL A 334 -31.18 -34.84 1.27
C VAL A 334 -31.93 -33.78 0.45
N GLN A 335 -33.26 -33.73 0.52
CA GLN A 335 -34.06 -32.71 -0.19
C GLN A 335 -33.82 -31.29 0.34
N ARG A 336 -33.69 -31.13 1.66
CA ARG A 336 -33.37 -29.82 2.28
C ARG A 336 -31.99 -29.32 1.87
N GLU A 337 -30.98 -30.19 1.89
CA GLU A 337 -29.62 -29.81 1.48
C GLU A 337 -29.55 -29.41 0.00
N ARG A 338 -30.26 -30.13 -0.89
CA ARG A 338 -30.38 -29.76 -2.31
C ARG A 338 -31.02 -28.37 -2.50
N GLN A 339 -32.04 -28.03 -1.71
CA GLN A 339 -32.65 -26.69 -1.75
C GLN A 339 -31.70 -25.60 -1.25
N ASN A 340 -30.93 -25.88 -0.19
CA ASN A 340 -29.94 -24.95 0.35
C ASN A 340 -28.82 -24.67 -0.65
N GLN A 341 -28.30 -25.71 -1.33
CA GLN A 341 -27.30 -25.55 -2.39
C GLN A 341 -27.79 -24.67 -3.53
N LYS A 342 -29.04 -24.84 -3.97
CA LYS A 342 -29.62 -23.98 -5.03
C LYS A 342 -29.69 -22.51 -4.61
N LYS A 343 -30.07 -22.22 -3.36
CA LYS A 343 -30.08 -20.84 -2.84
C LYS A 343 -28.66 -20.25 -2.80
N MET A 344 -27.69 -21.03 -2.33
CA MET A 344 -26.31 -20.58 -2.21
C MET A 344 -25.65 -20.37 -3.58
N ALA A 345 -26.01 -21.18 -4.59
CA ALA A 345 -25.59 -20.99 -5.97
C ALA A 345 -26.12 -19.67 -6.57
N VAL A 346 -27.37 -19.29 -6.26
CA VAL A 346 -27.93 -17.98 -6.68
C VAL A 346 -27.20 -16.82 -6.03
N GLU A 347 -26.88 -16.92 -4.74
CA GLU A 347 -26.16 -15.88 -4.00
C GLU A 347 -24.72 -15.71 -4.52
N ILE A 348 -24.04 -16.83 -4.80
CA ILE A 348 -22.72 -16.84 -5.46
C ILE A 348 -22.79 -16.18 -6.84
N GLU A 349 -23.80 -16.48 -7.65
CA GLU A 349 -23.92 -15.93 -9.00
C GLU A 349 -24.31 -14.44 -8.99
N ALA A 350 -25.14 -14.02 -8.04
CA ALA A 350 -25.43 -12.61 -7.80
C ALA A 350 -24.18 -11.82 -7.38
N LEU A 351 -23.36 -12.39 -6.49
CA LEU A 351 -22.09 -11.77 -6.07
C LEU A 351 -21.06 -11.74 -7.20
N ARG A 352 -20.97 -12.79 -8.02
CA ARG A 352 -20.15 -12.79 -9.26
C ARG A 352 -20.61 -11.73 -10.24
N SER A 353 -21.92 -11.57 -10.42
CA SER A 353 -22.49 -10.55 -11.31
C SER A 353 -22.25 -9.14 -10.77
N ALA A 354 -22.33 -8.94 -9.46
CA ALA A 354 -22.00 -7.67 -8.80
C ALA A 354 -20.51 -7.34 -8.93
N ASP A 355 -19.63 -8.33 -8.77
CA ASP A 355 -18.18 -8.22 -8.96
C ASP A 355 -17.84 -7.88 -10.42
N ASP A 356 -18.51 -8.52 -11.40
CA ASP A 356 -18.38 -8.23 -12.83
C ASP A 356 -18.94 -6.85 -13.23
N ALA A 357 -20.03 -6.40 -12.60
CA ALA A 357 -20.62 -5.07 -12.83
C ALA A 357 -19.73 -3.96 -12.26
N LEU A 358 -19.21 -4.15 -11.04
CA LEU A 358 -18.25 -3.25 -10.39
C LEU A 358 -16.93 -3.18 -11.18
N ALA A 359 -16.50 -4.30 -11.77
CA ALA A 359 -15.34 -4.36 -12.66
C ALA A 359 -15.57 -3.65 -14.02
N LYS A 360 -16.81 -3.62 -14.53
CA LYS A 360 -17.16 -2.92 -15.79
C LYS A 360 -17.21 -1.40 -15.68
N GLU A 361 -17.71 -0.84 -14.58
CA GLU A 361 -17.84 0.61 -14.41
C GLU A 361 -16.51 1.32 -14.06
N THR A 362 -15.48 0.56 -13.74
CA THR A 362 -14.17 1.08 -13.31
C THR A 362 -13.11 1.10 -14.41
N MET A 363 -13.42 0.78 -15.67
CA MET A 363 -12.40 0.50 -16.68
C MET A 363 -11.86 1.75 -17.40
N THR A 364 -10.55 2.07 -17.21
CA THR A 364 -9.75 2.67 -18.29
C THR A 364 -9.04 1.57 -19.07
N SER A 365 -9.19 1.57 -20.40
CA SER A 365 -8.54 0.58 -21.27
C SER A 365 -7.05 0.92 -21.44
N LEU A 366 -6.15 0.09 -20.94
CA LEU A 366 -4.73 0.20 -21.27
C LEU A 366 -4.45 -0.61 -22.54
N ASN A 367 -4.20 0.08 -23.66
CA ASN A 367 -3.75 -0.54 -24.90
C ASN A 367 -2.26 -0.86 -24.79
N LEU A 368 -1.90 -2.15 -24.73
CA LEU A 368 -0.51 -2.58 -24.78
C LEU A 368 -0.21 -3.19 -26.16
N PRO A 369 0.20 -2.40 -27.16
CA PRO A 369 0.69 -2.96 -28.42
C PRO A 369 2.07 -3.60 -28.18
N PHE A 370 2.12 -4.94 -28.18
CA PHE A 370 3.38 -5.67 -28.38
C PHE A 370 3.69 -5.86 -29.89
N LEU A 371 2.88 -5.23 -30.75
CA LEU A 371 3.12 -5.05 -32.17
C LEU A 371 3.82 -3.69 -32.35
N TYR A 372 5.04 -3.70 -32.90
CA TYR A 372 5.68 -2.47 -33.38
C TYR A 372 4.82 -1.89 -34.53
N ASP A 373 4.43 -0.62 -34.43
CA ASP A 373 3.82 0.10 -35.55
C ASP A 373 4.82 0.11 -36.74
N GLY A 374 4.42 -0.47 -37.87
CA GLY A 374 5.18 -0.42 -39.13
C GLY A 374 5.87 -1.70 -39.59
N VAL A 375 5.70 -2.86 -38.93
CA VAL A 375 6.30 -4.12 -39.41
C VAL A 375 5.38 -4.82 -40.43
N SER A 376 5.48 -4.44 -41.71
CA SER A 376 4.71 -5.07 -42.80
C SER A 376 5.30 -6.38 -43.33
N ASN A 377 6.55 -6.72 -42.96
CA ASN A 377 7.33 -7.78 -43.61
C ASN A 377 7.62 -8.98 -42.69
N ILE A 378 6.65 -9.39 -41.86
CA ILE A 378 6.81 -10.47 -40.86
C ILE A 378 7.14 -11.85 -41.51
N TRP A 379 6.94 -12.00 -42.83
CA TRP A 379 6.85 -13.31 -43.49
C TRP A 379 8.01 -13.68 -44.43
N GLU A 380 9.02 -12.83 -44.61
CA GLU A 380 10.01 -12.97 -45.71
C GLU A 380 11.07 -14.10 -45.53
N GLY A 381 11.01 -14.94 -44.48
CA GLY A 381 12.02 -16.00 -44.23
C GLY A 381 11.51 -17.35 -43.69
N SER A 382 10.37 -17.87 -44.16
CA SER A 382 9.56 -18.90 -43.46
C SER A 382 10.23 -20.25 -43.08
N SER A 383 10.37 -20.57 -41.77
CA SER A 383 9.92 -21.82 -41.07
C SER A 383 10.40 -21.88 -39.60
N PRO A 384 9.56 -22.26 -38.61
CA PRO A 384 8.96 -23.60 -38.53
C PRO A 384 7.42 -23.64 -38.53
N VAL A 385 6.92 -24.82 -38.91
CA VAL A 385 5.50 -25.17 -39.00
C VAL A 385 5.14 -26.05 -37.80
N LEU A 386 4.32 -25.54 -36.87
CA LEU A 386 4.02 -26.23 -35.60
C LEU A 386 2.51 -26.38 -35.40
N GLN A 387 2.09 -27.50 -34.80
CA GLN A 387 0.71 -27.76 -34.37
C GLN A 387 0.44 -27.35 -32.92
N THR A 388 1.47 -27.17 -32.09
CA THR A 388 1.32 -26.74 -30.69
C THR A 388 2.48 -25.85 -30.29
N TYR A 389 2.20 -24.80 -29.54
CA TYR A 389 3.14 -23.79 -29.11
C TYR A 389 2.83 -23.30 -27.68
N TYR A 390 3.83 -22.73 -27.00
CA TYR A 390 3.76 -22.27 -25.60
C TYR A 390 4.39 -20.89 -25.45
N VAL A 391 3.64 -19.92 -24.93
CA VAL A 391 4.14 -18.60 -24.55
C VAL A 391 4.27 -18.53 -23.02
N PRO A 392 5.45 -18.26 -22.45
CA PRO A 392 5.55 -17.94 -21.03
C PRO A 392 4.93 -16.55 -20.78
N LEU A 393 4.11 -16.45 -19.73
CA LEU A 393 3.47 -15.21 -19.29
C LEU A 393 3.64 -15.11 -17.77
N THR A 394 4.47 -14.17 -17.31
CA THR A 394 4.62 -13.91 -15.88
C THR A 394 3.78 -12.70 -15.51
N VAL A 395 2.80 -12.90 -14.64
CA VAL A 395 1.97 -11.83 -14.06
C VAL A 395 2.68 -11.33 -12.81
N LEU A 396 3.11 -10.07 -12.83
CA LEU A 396 3.89 -9.45 -11.76
C LEU A 396 3.00 -8.85 -10.65
N ARG A 397 1.70 -8.66 -10.95
CA ARG A 397 0.67 -8.19 -10.01
C ARG A 397 -0.69 -8.72 -10.48
N SER A 398 -1.54 -9.19 -9.56
CA SER A 398 -2.89 -9.66 -9.90
C SER A 398 -3.67 -8.61 -10.71
N VAL A 399 -4.27 -9.03 -11.82
CA VAL A 399 -4.80 -8.12 -12.84
C VAL A 399 -5.98 -8.73 -13.61
N PHE A 400 -6.98 -7.90 -13.96
CA PHE A 400 -8.11 -8.33 -14.80
C PHE A 400 -7.75 -8.27 -16.29
N ILE A 401 -7.75 -9.42 -16.95
CA ILE A 401 -7.49 -9.54 -18.39
C ILE A 401 -8.82 -9.66 -19.13
N GLN A 402 -9.13 -8.67 -19.96
CA GLN A 402 -10.32 -8.69 -20.78
C GLN A 402 -10.09 -9.57 -22.02
N GLU A 403 -9.07 -9.26 -22.81
CA GLU A 403 -8.77 -10.01 -24.02
C GLU A 403 -7.28 -10.01 -24.36
N ILE A 404 -6.86 -11.06 -25.08
CA ILE A 404 -5.53 -11.23 -25.63
C ILE A 404 -5.66 -11.34 -27.15
N GLN A 405 -5.12 -10.38 -27.89
CA GLN A 405 -5.11 -10.37 -29.35
C GLN A 405 -3.74 -10.77 -29.90
N PHE A 406 -3.67 -11.53 -30.98
CA PHE A 406 -2.44 -11.81 -31.74
C PHE A 406 -2.77 -12.17 -33.20
N THR A 407 -1.77 -12.28 -34.06
CA THR A 407 -1.97 -12.65 -35.48
C THR A 407 -1.25 -13.95 -35.80
N LEU A 408 -1.90 -14.87 -36.51
CA LEU A 408 -1.32 -16.11 -37.02
C LEU A 408 -1.60 -16.27 -38.51
N ARG A 409 -0.66 -16.84 -39.27
CA ARG A 409 -0.91 -17.26 -40.66
C ARG A 409 -1.13 -18.75 -40.73
N THR A 410 -2.24 -19.17 -41.31
CA THR A 410 -2.57 -20.58 -41.53
C THR A 410 -2.29 -20.96 -42.99
N ILE A 411 -1.87 -22.20 -43.23
CA ILE A 411 -1.64 -22.71 -44.60
C ILE A 411 -2.87 -23.42 -45.20
N GLY A 412 -3.89 -23.66 -44.37
CA GLY A 412 -5.19 -24.24 -44.69
C GLY A 412 -6.24 -23.81 -43.66
N GLU A 413 -7.49 -24.25 -43.83
CA GLU A 413 -8.54 -24.06 -42.81
C GLU A 413 -8.24 -24.93 -41.59
N THR A 414 -8.29 -24.35 -40.39
CA THR A 414 -7.94 -25.07 -39.16
C THR A 414 -8.60 -24.45 -37.94
N THR A 415 -8.86 -25.24 -36.91
CA THR A 415 -9.25 -24.74 -35.59
C THR A 415 -8.02 -24.50 -34.74
N LEU A 416 -7.96 -23.33 -34.09
CA LEU A 416 -7.00 -22.98 -33.05
C LEU A 416 -7.66 -23.09 -31.67
N THR A 417 -7.06 -23.83 -30.76
CA THR A 417 -7.41 -23.87 -29.33
C THR A 417 -6.30 -23.21 -28.53
N ALA A 418 -6.61 -22.10 -27.87
CA ALA A 418 -5.72 -21.44 -26.91
C ALA A 418 -6.12 -21.81 -25.48
N MET A 419 -5.14 -22.14 -24.65
CA MET A 419 -5.29 -22.51 -23.25
C MET A 419 -4.30 -21.72 -22.40
N LEU A 420 -4.77 -20.99 -21.40
CA LEU A 420 -3.92 -20.39 -20.37
C LEU A 420 -3.83 -21.41 -19.22
N GLU A 421 -2.61 -21.76 -18.82
CA GLU A 421 -2.35 -22.77 -17.79
C GLU A 421 -1.47 -22.14 -16.69
N SER A 422 -1.80 -22.36 -15.42
CA SER A 422 -0.94 -22.08 -14.26
C SER A 422 -0.21 -23.37 -13.83
N GLU A 423 0.58 -23.32 -12.75
CA GLU A 423 1.13 -24.55 -12.13
C GLU A 423 0.03 -25.47 -11.56
N GLU A 424 -1.13 -24.91 -11.18
CA GLU A 424 -2.24 -25.63 -10.55
C GLU A 424 -3.24 -26.22 -11.55
N GLY A 425 -3.24 -25.80 -12.82
CA GLY A 425 -4.10 -26.37 -13.86
C GLY A 425 -4.50 -25.41 -15.00
N GLU A 426 -5.55 -25.79 -15.73
CA GLU A 426 -6.13 -24.99 -16.82
C GLU A 426 -6.91 -23.78 -16.24
N VAL A 427 -6.52 -22.57 -16.64
CA VAL A 427 -7.12 -21.30 -16.17
C VAL A 427 -8.14 -20.78 -17.17
N PHE A 428 -7.86 -20.91 -18.46
CA PHE A 428 -8.74 -20.45 -19.54
C PHE A 428 -8.57 -21.31 -20.78
N ARG A 429 -9.64 -21.48 -21.56
CA ARG A 429 -9.63 -22.20 -22.83
C ARG A 429 -10.62 -21.61 -23.82
N GLN A 430 -10.18 -21.38 -25.05
CA GLN A 430 -11.03 -20.93 -26.14
C GLN A 430 -10.59 -21.55 -27.46
N SER A 431 -11.54 -21.94 -28.30
CA SER A 431 -11.27 -22.40 -29.67
C SER A 431 -11.85 -21.42 -30.69
N VAL A 432 -11.10 -21.19 -31.77
CA VAL A 432 -11.44 -20.26 -32.86
C VAL A 432 -11.18 -20.97 -34.18
N GLU A 433 -12.13 -20.92 -35.10
CA GLU A 433 -11.94 -21.41 -36.48
C GLU A 433 -11.17 -20.37 -37.31
N LEU A 434 -10.18 -20.83 -38.05
CA LEU A 434 -9.29 -19.98 -38.86
C LEU A 434 -9.38 -20.39 -40.33
N VAL A 435 -9.41 -19.40 -41.22
CA VAL A 435 -9.38 -19.59 -42.67
C VAL A 435 -7.95 -19.53 -43.18
N LYS A 436 -7.66 -20.06 -44.38
CA LYS A 436 -6.32 -19.97 -44.99
C LYS A 436 -5.87 -18.51 -45.17
N GLY A 437 -4.74 -18.13 -44.57
CA GLY A 437 -4.18 -16.77 -44.67
C GLY A 437 -3.87 -16.14 -43.31
N ASP A 438 -3.72 -14.80 -43.28
CA ASP A 438 -3.49 -14.06 -42.04
C ASP A 438 -4.79 -13.92 -41.24
N ASN A 439 -4.79 -14.42 -40.01
CA ASN A 439 -5.93 -14.36 -39.09
C ASN A 439 -5.54 -13.54 -37.86
N ARG A 440 -6.28 -12.46 -37.60
CA ARG A 440 -6.22 -11.76 -36.32
C ARG A 440 -7.13 -12.47 -35.34
N ILE A 441 -6.57 -12.86 -34.20
CA ILE A 441 -7.21 -13.72 -33.21
C ILE A 441 -7.37 -12.90 -31.95
N THR A 442 -8.57 -12.90 -31.40
CA THR A 442 -8.90 -12.27 -30.13
C THR A 442 -9.39 -13.36 -29.19
N LEU A 443 -8.64 -13.59 -28.12
CA LEU A 443 -9.05 -14.45 -27.03
C LEU A 443 -9.77 -13.61 -25.97
N ILE A 444 -11.01 -13.94 -25.64
CA ILE A 444 -11.83 -13.18 -24.68
C ILE A 444 -11.75 -13.90 -23.33
N LEU A 445 -10.91 -13.40 -22.43
CA LEU A 445 -10.62 -14.05 -21.15
C LEU A 445 -11.59 -13.63 -20.04
N HIS A 446 -11.89 -12.32 -19.96
CA HIS A 446 -12.72 -11.70 -18.92
C HIS A 446 -12.48 -12.29 -17.52
N ARG A 447 -11.22 -12.33 -17.08
CA ARG A 447 -10.85 -13.00 -15.83
C ARG A 447 -9.71 -12.29 -15.10
N PHE A 448 -9.76 -12.29 -13.78
CA PHE A 448 -8.61 -11.96 -12.94
C PHE A 448 -7.56 -13.07 -12.98
N ILE A 449 -6.33 -12.69 -13.30
CA ILE A 449 -5.17 -13.56 -13.28
C ILE A 449 -4.27 -13.08 -12.14
N ASP A 450 -4.00 -13.97 -11.19
CA ASP A 450 -3.19 -13.65 -10.02
C ASP A 450 -1.71 -13.48 -10.36
N GLU A 451 -0.95 -12.81 -9.50
CA GLU A 451 0.51 -12.78 -9.59
C GLU A 451 1.07 -14.22 -9.64
N GLY A 452 1.91 -14.51 -10.62
CA GLY A 452 2.46 -15.85 -10.80
C GLY A 452 2.90 -16.16 -12.23
N ALA A 453 3.45 -17.36 -12.40
CA ALA A 453 3.86 -17.87 -13.70
C ALA A 453 2.71 -18.60 -14.40
N TYR A 454 2.47 -18.21 -15.65
CA TYR A 454 1.48 -18.83 -16.53
C TYR A 454 2.13 -19.20 -17.86
N LYS A 455 1.47 -20.11 -18.59
CA LYS A 455 1.80 -20.45 -19.96
C LYS A 455 0.55 -20.38 -20.83
N LEU A 456 0.61 -19.62 -21.91
CA LEU A 456 -0.41 -19.64 -22.95
C LEU A 456 -0.02 -20.70 -23.98
N ARG A 457 -0.67 -21.86 -23.91
CA ARG A 457 -0.55 -22.93 -24.88
C ARG A 457 -1.52 -22.70 -26.03
N VAL A 458 -1.00 -22.69 -27.24
CA VAL A 458 -1.81 -22.56 -28.45
C VAL A 458 -1.66 -23.81 -29.30
N ARG A 459 -2.76 -24.49 -29.60
CA ARG A 459 -2.81 -25.74 -30.37
C ARG A 459 -3.67 -25.56 -31.59
N SER A 460 -3.17 -25.91 -32.77
CA SER A 460 -3.96 -25.95 -34.00
C SER A 460 -4.19 -27.41 -34.43
N THR A 461 -5.32 -27.65 -35.09
CA THR A 461 -5.65 -28.96 -35.68
C THR A 461 -4.84 -29.26 -36.94
N ASP A 462 -4.28 -28.23 -37.58
CA ASP A 462 -3.35 -28.34 -38.70
C ASP A 462 -2.11 -27.46 -38.44
N LYS A 463 -1.22 -27.44 -39.42
CA LYS A 463 0.04 -26.71 -39.44
C LYS A 463 -0.22 -25.19 -39.57
N VAL A 464 0.39 -24.38 -38.70
CA VAL A 464 0.37 -22.90 -38.81
C VAL A 464 1.79 -22.35 -38.95
N LEU A 465 1.94 -21.23 -39.66
CA LEU A 465 3.20 -20.51 -39.81
C LEU A 465 3.30 -19.42 -38.75
N TYR A 466 4.39 -19.44 -37.98
CA TYR A 466 4.68 -18.44 -36.96
C TYR A 466 6.14 -18.00 -37.06
N TYR A 467 6.42 -16.70 -36.97
CA TYR A 467 7.79 -16.18 -36.99
C TYR A 467 8.23 -15.65 -35.63
N PRO A 468 9.37 -16.10 -35.08
CA PRO A 468 10.03 -15.40 -34.00
C PRO A 468 10.82 -14.21 -34.56
N VAL A 469 10.40 -12.97 -34.29
CA VAL A 469 11.28 -11.80 -34.52
C VAL A 469 11.98 -11.45 -33.20
N ARG A 470 13.31 -11.61 -33.17
CA ARG A 470 14.16 -11.05 -32.12
C ARG A 470 14.43 -9.58 -32.49
N PRO A 471 14.09 -8.58 -31.66
CA PRO A 471 14.57 -7.23 -31.91
C PRO A 471 16.10 -7.22 -31.77
N ASN A 472 16.81 -6.58 -32.72
CA ASN A 472 18.29 -6.49 -32.75
C ASN A 472 18.90 -5.85 -31.48
N THR A 473 18.09 -5.29 -30.58
CA THR A 473 18.53 -4.62 -29.36
C THR A 473 18.41 -5.44 -28.08
N GLY A 474 17.88 -6.68 -28.12
CA GLY A 474 17.89 -7.59 -26.96
C GLY A 474 17.25 -7.05 -25.67
N LYS A 475 16.32 -6.09 -25.74
CA LYS A 475 15.71 -5.48 -24.55
C LYS A 475 14.50 -6.30 -24.08
N GLU A 476 14.50 -6.60 -22.79
CA GLU A 476 13.39 -7.13 -21.98
C GLU A 476 12.09 -6.35 -22.24
N ILE A 477 10.96 -7.04 -22.33
CA ILE A 477 9.64 -6.41 -22.38
C ILE A 477 8.95 -6.64 -21.03
N ARG A 478 9.06 -5.65 -20.15
CA ARG A 478 8.50 -5.67 -18.80
C ARG A 478 7.71 -4.39 -18.53
N ASN A 479 6.59 -4.51 -17.84
CA ASN A 479 5.89 -3.38 -17.22
C ASN A 479 5.51 -3.71 -15.76
N ASP A 480 4.66 -2.89 -15.15
CA ASP A 480 4.26 -3.06 -13.76
C ASP A 480 3.35 -4.28 -13.50
N PHE A 481 2.81 -4.92 -14.54
CA PHE A 481 1.82 -6.00 -14.46
C PHE A 481 2.29 -7.31 -15.13
N PHE A 482 3.16 -7.27 -16.14
CA PHE A 482 3.57 -8.45 -16.92
C PHE A 482 5.07 -8.45 -17.27
N SER A 483 5.62 -9.65 -17.38
CA SER A 483 6.94 -9.94 -17.95
C SER A 483 6.87 -11.15 -18.87
N ASN A 484 7.70 -11.17 -19.93
CA ASN A 484 7.90 -12.33 -20.78
C ASN A 484 9.05 -13.25 -20.31
N GLU A 485 9.70 -12.94 -19.17
CA GLU A 485 10.64 -13.85 -18.52
C GLU A 485 9.91 -14.78 -17.53
N PRO A 486 10.18 -16.10 -17.54
CA PRO A 486 9.65 -17.02 -16.54
C PRO A 486 10.23 -16.71 -15.15
N SER A 487 9.38 -16.60 -14.13
CA SER A 487 9.82 -16.56 -12.73
C SER A 487 10.10 -17.98 -12.20
N GLY A 488 11.28 -18.22 -11.62
CA GLY A 488 11.62 -19.49 -10.93
C GLY A 488 12.40 -20.52 -11.77
N ASN A 489 12.84 -21.60 -11.12
CA ASN A 489 13.56 -22.73 -11.74
C ASN A 489 12.59 -23.65 -12.49
N VAL A 490 12.07 -23.21 -13.64
CA VAL A 490 11.22 -24.04 -14.47
C VAL A 490 12.04 -24.65 -15.61
N GLU A 491 12.30 -25.96 -15.56
CA GLU A 491 12.91 -26.70 -16.67
C GLU A 491 11.91 -26.83 -17.83
N TYR A 492 12.07 -25.99 -18.85
CA TYR A 492 11.35 -26.15 -20.12
C TYR A 492 12.23 -26.85 -21.16
N ASP A 493 11.64 -27.76 -21.94
CA ASP A 493 12.29 -28.47 -23.06
C ASP A 493 13.03 -27.48 -23.98
N TYR A 494 14.35 -27.59 -23.96
CA TYR A 494 15.33 -26.62 -24.46
C TYR A 494 15.32 -26.40 -25.99
N LYS A 495 14.40 -27.02 -26.74
CA LYS A 495 14.36 -27.01 -28.22
C LYS A 495 13.61 -25.84 -28.88
N ASN A 496 12.86 -25.00 -28.14
CA ASN A 496 12.00 -23.94 -28.71
C ASN A 496 12.38 -22.49 -28.33
N ARG A 497 13.68 -22.20 -28.13
CA ARG A 497 14.22 -21.00 -27.45
C ARG A 497 14.12 -19.63 -28.16
N LEU A 498 13.14 -19.34 -29.02
CA LEU A 498 13.18 -18.06 -29.77
C LEU A 498 11.89 -17.24 -29.87
N ILE A 499 10.82 -17.52 -29.14
CA ILE A 499 9.55 -16.84 -29.43
C ILE A 499 9.16 -15.81 -28.35
N VAL A 500 9.09 -14.54 -28.77
CA VAL A 500 8.52 -13.41 -28.02
C VAL A 500 7.04 -13.27 -28.39
N PHE A 501 6.17 -13.02 -27.41
CA PHE A 501 4.75 -12.73 -27.65
C PHE A 501 4.60 -11.36 -28.33
N MET A 502 4.08 -11.33 -29.56
CA MET A 502 3.71 -10.11 -30.28
C MET A 502 2.19 -10.06 -30.43
N GLY A 503 1.52 -9.61 -29.39
CA GLY A 503 0.07 -9.44 -29.34
C GLY A 503 -0.37 -8.10 -28.77
N LYS A 504 -1.65 -7.95 -28.48
CA LYS A 504 -2.19 -6.83 -27.70
C LYS A 504 -2.93 -7.42 -26.51
N ILE A 505 -2.58 -7.04 -25.30
CA ILE A 505 -3.34 -7.42 -24.10
C ILE A 505 -4.14 -6.21 -23.67
N LEU A 506 -5.46 -6.37 -23.53
CA LEU A 506 -6.34 -5.33 -23.00
C LEU A 506 -6.54 -5.58 -21.50
N ILE A 507 -6.11 -4.63 -20.69
CA ILE A 507 -6.23 -4.67 -19.22
C ILE A 507 -7.26 -3.63 -18.79
N GLY A 508 -8.15 -4.02 -17.87
CA GLY A 508 -9.02 -3.07 -17.17
C GLY A 508 -8.37 -2.56 -15.89
N THR A 509 -8.22 -1.25 -15.74
CA THR A 509 -7.74 -0.61 -14.50
C THR A 509 -8.68 0.49 -14.04
N GLY A 510 -9.27 0.37 -12.84
CA GLY A 510 -9.78 1.55 -12.11
C GLY A 510 -10.58 1.27 -10.84
N LYS A 511 -11.02 2.36 -10.19
CA LYS A 511 -11.64 2.47 -8.85
C LYS A 511 -13.14 2.79 -8.94
N VAL A 512 -13.91 2.28 -7.98
CA VAL A 512 -15.38 2.40 -7.83
C VAL A 512 -15.86 3.86 -7.75
N ASP A 513 -16.86 4.21 -8.56
CA ASP A 513 -17.67 5.43 -8.39
C ASP A 513 -18.73 5.18 -7.31
N THR A 514 -18.67 5.92 -6.21
CA THR A 514 -19.56 5.77 -5.05
C THR A 514 -20.95 6.40 -5.24
N THR A 515 -21.30 6.92 -6.43
CA THR A 515 -22.55 7.67 -6.64
C THR A 515 -23.69 6.88 -7.30
N LEU A 516 -23.49 5.63 -7.71
CA LEU A 516 -24.57 4.80 -8.24
C LEU A 516 -25.28 4.01 -7.13
N SER A 517 -26.50 4.44 -6.85
CA SER A 517 -27.38 3.87 -5.83
C SER A 517 -27.74 2.41 -6.11
N TYR A 518 -27.88 1.65 -5.01
CA TYR A 518 -28.49 0.31 -4.82
C TYR A 518 -29.73 -0.06 -5.67
N SER A 519 -30.27 0.84 -6.49
CA SER A 519 -31.48 0.68 -7.29
C SER A 519 -31.31 -0.18 -8.55
N GLY A 520 -30.12 -0.23 -9.15
CA GLY A 520 -29.87 -1.07 -10.33
C GLY A 520 -29.69 -2.57 -10.00
N MET A 521 -29.11 -2.87 -8.84
CA MET A 521 -28.83 -4.23 -8.37
C MET A 521 -30.11 -5.01 -8.01
N ALA A 522 -31.19 -4.31 -7.67
CA ALA A 522 -32.47 -4.92 -7.35
C ALA A 522 -33.23 -5.44 -8.59
N ALA A 523 -32.95 -4.92 -9.79
CA ALA A 523 -33.68 -5.26 -11.00
C ALA A 523 -33.28 -6.64 -11.58
N ASP A 524 -31.98 -6.93 -11.66
CA ASP A 524 -31.49 -8.21 -12.21
C ASP A 524 -31.60 -9.36 -11.20
N ALA A 525 -31.43 -9.07 -9.90
CA ALA A 525 -31.73 -10.04 -8.83
C ALA A 525 -33.23 -10.39 -8.78
N ALA A 526 -34.11 -9.45 -9.14
CA ALA A 526 -35.54 -9.72 -9.26
C ALA A 526 -35.85 -10.59 -10.50
N ILE A 527 -35.18 -10.41 -11.64
CA ILE A 527 -35.38 -11.22 -12.85
C ILE A 527 -34.93 -12.68 -12.62
N VAL A 528 -33.77 -12.88 -11.97
CA VAL A 528 -33.30 -14.23 -11.58
C VAL A 528 -34.22 -14.82 -10.49
N GLY A 529 -34.64 -14.00 -9.53
CA GLY A 529 -35.63 -14.38 -8.51
C GLY A 529 -36.99 -14.78 -9.09
N GLN A 530 -37.41 -14.17 -10.20
CA GLN A 530 -38.66 -14.47 -10.92
C GLN A 530 -38.56 -15.78 -11.71
N ALA A 531 -37.46 -15.99 -12.45
CA ALA A 531 -37.21 -17.22 -13.21
C ALA A 531 -37.14 -18.46 -12.29
N PHE A 532 -36.54 -18.31 -11.10
CA PHE A 532 -36.55 -19.36 -10.09
C PHE A 532 -37.88 -19.48 -9.33
N LYS A 533 -38.71 -18.43 -9.26
CA LYS A 533 -40.08 -18.52 -8.73
C LYS A 533 -40.98 -19.33 -9.67
N GLU A 534 -40.85 -19.13 -10.97
CA GLU A 534 -41.55 -19.88 -12.01
C GLU A 534 -41.08 -21.35 -12.05
N GLU A 535 -39.78 -21.61 -11.84
CA GLU A 535 -39.25 -22.98 -11.70
C GLU A 535 -39.62 -23.63 -10.35
N ARG A 536 -39.76 -22.84 -9.27
CA ARG A 536 -40.25 -23.27 -7.95
C ARG A 536 -41.75 -23.56 -7.99
N GLU A 537 -42.56 -22.78 -8.71
CA GLU A 537 -43.96 -23.16 -9.01
C GLU A 537 -43.99 -24.44 -9.84
N TYR A 538 -43.11 -24.61 -10.82
CA TYR A 538 -43.04 -25.85 -11.61
C TYR A 538 -42.61 -27.07 -10.79
N THR A 539 -41.72 -26.92 -9.80
CA THR A 539 -41.22 -28.04 -8.95
C THR A 539 -42.03 -28.28 -7.69
N ASP A 540 -42.57 -27.25 -7.03
CA ASP A 540 -43.46 -27.40 -5.88
C ASP A 540 -44.83 -27.93 -6.32
N THR A 541 -45.33 -27.57 -7.53
CA THR A 541 -46.54 -28.20 -8.10
C THR A 541 -46.28 -29.65 -8.54
N LEU A 542 -45.03 -30.00 -8.88
CA LEU A 542 -44.64 -31.40 -9.15
C LEU A 542 -44.36 -32.22 -7.89
N ALA A 543 -43.98 -31.59 -6.77
CA ALA A 543 -43.63 -32.24 -5.52
C ALA A 543 -44.82 -32.33 -4.54
N SER A 544 -45.68 -31.32 -4.47
CA SER A 544 -46.95 -31.39 -3.72
C SER A 544 -47.97 -32.31 -4.40
N GLY A 545 -47.97 -32.35 -5.74
CA GLY A 545 -48.81 -33.26 -6.51
C GLY A 545 -48.34 -34.72 -6.58
N LYS A 546 -47.22 -35.09 -5.95
CA LYS A 546 -46.61 -36.44 -6.03
C LYS A 546 -46.32 -37.10 -4.68
N LEU A 547 -46.78 -36.52 -3.57
CA LEU A 547 -46.58 -37.07 -2.22
C LEU A 547 -47.89 -37.48 -1.51
N ASP A 548 -49.03 -37.36 -2.19
CA ASP A 548 -50.37 -37.53 -1.61
C ASP A 548 -51.15 -38.77 -2.10
N ALA A 549 -50.55 -39.77 -2.77
CA ALA A 549 -51.32 -40.95 -3.18
C ALA A 549 -50.58 -42.29 -3.17
N VAL A 550 -50.27 -42.84 -1.98
CA VAL A 550 -50.13 -44.31 -1.87
C VAL A 550 -51.51 -44.94 -2.08
N ARG A 551 -51.84 -45.22 -3.34
CA ARG A 551 -53.02 -46.00 -3.72
C ARG A 551 -52.58 -47.31 -4.37
N SER A 552 -52.73 -48.41 -3.62
CA SER A 552 -52.60 -49.83 -4.01
C SER A 552 -51.22 -50.36 -4.51
N ARG A 553 -50.82 -51.55 -4.03
CA ARG A 553 -49.59 -52.26 -4.42
C ARG A 553 -49.71 -52.81 -5.85
N ASN A 554 -48.73 -52.56 -6.72
CA ASN A 554 -48.64 -53.23 -8.03
C ASN A 554 -48.33 -54.72 -7.83
N LEU A 555 -49.21 -55.59 -8.34
CA LEU A 555 -49.15 -57.05 -8.23
C LEU A 555 -48.34 -57.71 -9.34
N LEU A 556 -47.75 -56.93 -10.25
CA LEU A 556 -46.87 -57.45 -11.30
C LEU A 556 -45.44 -57.62 -10.84
N ASP A 557 -44.86 -58.78 -11.20
CA ASP A 557 -43.43 -59.03 -11.17
C ASP A 557 -42.84 -58.85 -12.59
N PRO A 558 -42.10 -57.76 -12.87
CA PRO A 558 -41.53 -57.48 -14.19
C PRO A 558 -40.51 -58.52 -14.66
N SER A 559 -39.95 -59.32 -13.74
CA SER A 559 -38.98 -60.36 -14.08
C SER A 559 -39.62 -61.63 -14.65
N ARG A 560 -40.95 -61.78 -14.52
CA ARG A 560 -41.71 -62.98 -14.92
C ARG A 560 -42.55 -62.78 -16.17
N TYR A 561 -41.90 -62.36 -17.25
CA TYR A 561 -42.51 -62.25 -18.57
C TYR A 561 -42.78 -63.63 -19.19
N ARG A 562 -44.00 -63.86 -19.69
CA ARG A 562 -44.36 -65.07 -20.45
C ARG A 562 -44.74 -64.70 -21.89
N PRO A 563 -43.98 -65.15 -22.91
CA PRO A 563 -44.32 -64.92 -24.31
C PRO A 563 -45.43 -65.87 -24.79
N GLY A 564 -46.44 -65.33 -25.47
CA GLY A 564 -47.59 -66.07 -26.01
C GLY A 564 -48.93 -65.44 -25.67
N TRP A 565 -50.01 -65.96 -26.27
CA TRP A 565 -51.40 -65.51 -26.01
C TRP A 565 -52.37 -66.70 -25.96
N PHE A 566 -53.52 -66.53 -25.33
CA PHE A 566 -54.61 -67.52 -25.41
C PHE A 566 -55.65 -67.10 -26.43
N ALA A 567 -55.98 -68.01 -27.36
CA ALA A 567 -57.07 -67.81 -28.31
C ALA A 567 -58.37 -68.41 -27.77
N PHE A 568 -59.47 -67.66 -27.89
CA PHE A 568 -60.82 -68.20 -27.75
C PHE A 568 -61.26 -68.75 -29.09
N VAL A 569 -61.25 -70.08 -29.23
CA VAL A 569 -61.44 -70.69 -30.56
C VAL A 569 -62.93 -70.83 -30.86
N HIS A 570 -63.75 -71.49 -30.02
CA HIS A 570 -65.24 -71.47 -30.05
C HIS A 570 -65.82 -71.88 -28.67
N SER A 571 -67.09 -71.52 -28.41
CA SER A 571 -67.83 -71.62 -27.14
C SER A 571 -67.43 -72.77 -26.21
N SER A 572 -66.50 -72.47 -25.30
CA SER A 572 -65.97 -73.24 -24.15
C SER A 572 -64.55 -73.84 -24.22
N ILE A 573 -63.74 -73.59 -25.27
CA ILE A 573 -62.33 -74.03 -25.33
C ILE A 573 -61.36 -72.84 -25.42
N ILE A 574 -60.44 -72.74 -24.45
CA ILE A 574 -59.36 -71.74 -24.36
C ILE A 574 -58.02 -72.45 -24.64
N GLN A 575 -57.29 -72.02 -25.67
CA GLN A 575 -56.05 -72.69 -26.12
C GLN A 575 -54.85 -71.74 -26.13
N TYR A 576 -53.70 -72.17 -25.57
CA TYR A 576 -52.48 -71.37 -25.49
C TYR A 576 -51.65 -71.46 -26.78
N HIS A 577 -51.23 -70.32 -27.31
CA HIS A 577 -50.35 -70.20 -28.47
C HIS A 577 -49.03 -69.54 -28.05
N ALA A 578 -48.01 -70.38 -27.81
CA ALA A 578 -46.68 -69.94 -27.37
C ALA A 578 -45.83 -69.29 -28.49
N ASP A 579 -46.24 -69.48 -29.74
CA ASP A 579 -45.53 -69.11 -30.97
C ASP A 579 -45.78 -67.66 -31.43
N ASN A 580 -46.78 -66.97 -30.86
CA ASN A 580 -47.10 -65.59 -31.21
C ASN A 580 -46.43 -64.57 -30.27
N LEU A 581 -45.17 -64.23 -30.57
CA LEU A 581 -44.33 -63.28 -29.81
C LEU A 581 -44.81 -61.82 -29.86
N ARG A 582 -45.87 -61.51 -30.61
CA ARG A 582 -46.46 -60.16 -30.65
C ARG A 582 -47.11 -59.80 -29.30
N TYR A 583 -47.47 -60.80 -28.51
CA TYR A 583 -48.17 -60.64 -27.24
C TYR A 583 -47.35 -61.24 -26.08
N GLY A 584 -47.50 -60.64 -24.91
CA GLY A 584 -47.01 -61.15 -23.64
C GLY A 584 -48.14 -61.32 -22.64
N SER A 585 -47.90 -62.13 -21.62
CA SER A 585 -48.81 -62.29 -20.49
C SER A 585 -48.12 -62.03 -19.16
N THR A 586 -48.92 -61.73 -18.14
CA THR A 586 -48.49 -61.72 -16.74
C THR A 586 -48.21 -63.14 -16.25
N ASP A 587 -47.68 -63.32 -15.05
CA ASP A 587 -47.77 -64.60 -14.32
C ASP A 587 -49.22 -64.81 -13.80
N TYR A 588 -49.50 -65.95 -13.17
CA TYR A 588 -50.78 -66.19 -12.47
C TYR A 588 -50.91 -65.22 -11.27
N ILE A 589 -51.74 -64.19 -11.40
CA ILE A 589 -51.96 -63.21 -10.34
C ILE A 589 -53.10 -63.70 -9.45
N PRO A 590 -52.91 -63.83 -8.13
CA PRO A 590 -53.99 -64.17 -7.21
C PRO A 590 -55.11 -63.14 -7.29
N VAL A 591 -56.35 -63.61 -7.38
CA VAL A 591 -57.51 -62.72 -7.44
C VAL A 591 -57.97 -62.31 -6.04
N SER A 592 -58.54 -61.11 -5.92
CA SER A 592 -59.16 -60.61 -4.69
C SER A 592 -60.65 -60.38 -4.89
N GLU A 593 -61.45 -60.57 -3.83
CA GLU A 593 -62.88 -60.23 -3.78
C GLU A 593 -63.15 -58.75 -4.12
N LYS A 594 -62.15 -57.88 -3.92
CA LYS A 594 -62.23 -56.45 -4.24
C LYS A 594 -62.10 -56.14 -5.75
N GLY A 595 -61.84 -57.15 -6.59
CA GLY A 595 -61.52 -56.97 -8.00
C GLY A 595 -60.07 -56.51 -8.22
N LEU A 596 -59.63 -56.51 -9.48
CA LEU A 596 -58.33 -55.97 -9.90
C LEU A 596 -58.53 -55.02 -11.07
N VAL A 597 -57.66 -54.03 -11.22
CA VAL A 597 -57.68 -53.09 -12.34
C VAL A 597 -56.28 -52.92 -12.91
N THR A 598 -56.20 -52.73 -14.22
CA THR A 598 -54.96 -52.56 -14.97
C THR A 598 -55.07 -51.39 -15.95
N LYS A 599 -53.97 -51.07 -16.64
CA LYS A 599 -53.87 -49.88 -17.48
C LYS A 599 -54.52 -50.12 -18.86
N GLY A 600 -55.79 -49.73 -19.01
CA GLY A 600 -56.49 -49.42 -20.27
C GLY A 600 -56.65 -50.57 -21.27
N SER A 601 -57.87 -50.79 -21.79
CA SER A 601 -58.12 -51.67 -22.94
C SER A 601 -57.81 -50.96 -24.28
N GLY A 602 -57.33 -51.70 -25.29
CA GLY A 602 -57.14 -51.16 -26.66
C GLY A 602 -55.79 -51.48 -27.32
N THR A 603 -55.50 -50.79 -28.44
CA THR A 603 -54.42 -51.13 -29.40
C THR A 603 -53.00 -51.14 -28.81
N ASN A 604 -52.80 -50.49 -27.65
CA ASN A 604 -51.54 -50.41 -26.92
C ASN A 604 -51.63 -50.87 -25.44
N GLY A 605 -52.76 -51.47 -25.04
CA GLY A 605 -53.07 -51.86 -23.64
C GLY A 605 -53.31 -53.35 -23.44
N VAL A 606 -54.11 -53.72 -22.44
CA VAL A 606 -54.54 -55.12 -22.21
C VAL A 606 -55.49 -55.54 -23.32
N THR A 607 -55.17 -56.66 -23.97
CA THR A 607 -55.94 -57.22 -25.08
C THR A 607 -56.98 -58.23 -24.60
N SER A 608 -56.68 -58.97 -23.54
CA SER A 608 -57.61 -59.94 -22.93
C SER A 608 -57.13 -60.40 -21.56
N GLN A 609 -58.00 -61.08 -20.81
CA GLN A 609 -57.67 -61.75 -19.55
C GLN A 609 -58.27 -63.17 -19.48
N VAL A 610 -57.57 -64.07 -18.80
CA VAL A 610 -58.05 -65.45 -18.54
C VAL A 610 -58.04 -65.69 -17.04
N VAL A 611 -59.14 -66.22 -16.51
CA VAL A 611 -59.33 -66.51 -15.08
C VAL A 611 -59.26 -68.01 -14.84
N PHE A 612 -58.67 -68.41 -13.73
CA PHE A 612 -58.34 -69.79 -13.38
C PHE A 612 -58.80 -70.15 -11.95
N ASP A 613 -59.08 -71.43 -11.73
CA ASP A 613 -59.34 -72.00 -10.40
C ASP A 613 -58.04 -72.25 -9.60
N LYS A 614 -58.17 -72.75 -8.35
CA LYS A 614 -57.02 -73.09 -7.49
C LYS A 614 -56.09 -74.16 -8.10
N ALA A 615 -56.59 -74.98 -9.02
CA ALA A 615 -55.82 -75.99 -9.75
C ALA A 615 -55.20 -75.44 -11.06
N LYS A 616 -55.32 -74.13 -11.32
CA LYS A 616 -54.86 -73.42 -12.54
C LYS A 616 -55.54 -73.93 -13.81
N LYS A 617 -56.77 -74.45 -13.72
CA LYS A 617 -57.60 -74.75 -14.89
C LYS A 617 -58.36 -73.49 -15.31
N ALA A 618 -58.33 -73.16 -16.60
CA ALA A 618 -58.98 -71.97 -17.13
C ALA A 618 -60.51 -72.08 -16.97
N LEU A 619 -61.11 -71.08 -16.33
CA LEU A 619 -62.53 -70.96 -16.05
C LEU A 619 -63.25 -70.10 -17.10
N ARG A 620 -62.67 -68.93 -17.44
CA ARG A 620 -63.26 -67.99 -18.39
C ARG A 620 -62.20 -67.14 -19.09
N TYR A 621 -62.55 -66.70 -20.30
CA TYR A 621 -61.82 -65.73 -21.10
C TYR A 621 -62.64 -64.45 -21.19
N VAL A 622 -62.01 -63.29 -21.05
CA VAL A 622 -62.66 -61.98 -21.18
C VAL A 622 -61.85 -61.14 -22.16
N ASP A 623 -62.53 -60.65 -23.20
CA ASP A 623 -61.90 -59.87 -24.26
C ASP A 623 -61.81 -58.39 -23.87
N ALA A 624 -60.67 -57.77 -24.14
CA ALA A 624 -60.40 -56.32 -24.01
C ALA A 624 -60.98 -55.65 -22.76
N ASN A 625 -60.73 -56.23 -21.58
CA ASN A 625 -61.16 -55.67 -20.30
C ASN A 625 -59.95 -55.39 -19.39
N ASP A 626 -59.86 -54.15 -18.92
CA ASP A 626 -58.84 -53.66 -17.99
C ASP A 626 -59.29 -53.75 -16.52
N GLN A 627 -60.45 -54.37 -16.27
CA GLN A 627 -60.95 -54.68 -14.94
C GLN A 627 -61.27 -56.18 -14.81
N TYR A 628 -60.84 -56.73 -13.69
CA TYR A 628 -61.21 -58.04 -13.20
C TYR A 628 -62.21 -57.90 -12.06
N THR A 629 -63.34 -58.59 -12.17
CA THR A 629 -64.32 -58.72 -11.08
C THR A 629 -64.30 -60.15 -10.57
N TYR A 630 -64.26 -60.30 -9.25
CA TYR A 630 -64.25 -61.60 -8.58
C TYR A 630 -65.56 -62.35 -8.76
N GLN A 631 -65.49 -63.66 -8.99
CA GLN A 631 -66.59 -64.60 -8.88
C GLN A 631 -66.19 -65.76 -7.97
N GLU A 632 -67.17 -66.33 -7.26
CA GLU A 632 -66.94 -67.47 -6.37
C GLU A 632 -66.37 -68.66 -7.16
N GLY A 633 -65.21 -69.16 -6.72
CA GLY A 633 -64.45 -70.22 -7.40
C GLY A 633 -63.18 -69.76 -8.12
N ASP A 634 -62.98 -68.44 -8.27
CA ASP A 634 -61.77 -67.89 -8.88
C ASP A 634 -60.58 -67.91 -7.92
N ALA A 635 -59.40 -68.21 -8.46
CA ALA A 635 -58.16 -68.19 -7.69
C ALA A 635 -57.05 -67.35 -8.34
N TYR A 636 -56.99 -67.32 -9.68
CA TYR A 636 -55.96 -66.56 -10.39
C TYR A 636 -56.53 -65.89 -11.65
N VAL A 637 -55.92 -64.77 -12.06
CA VAL A 637 -56.14 -64.14 -13.36
C VAL A 637 -54.80 -63.88 -14.05
N MET A 638 -54.78 -63.97 -15.37
CA MET A 638 -53.67 -63.55 -16.20
C MET A 638 -54.13 -62.50 -17.19
N PHE A 639 -53.38 -61.42 -17.34
CA PHE A 639 -53.64 -60.36 -18.32
C PHE A 639 -52.70 -60.51 -19.51
N PHE A 640 -53.23 -60.30 -20.71
CA PHE A 640 -52.50 -60.37 -21.98
C PHE A 640 -52.40 -58.99 -22.61
N TYR A 641 -51.26 -58.67 -23.21
CA TYR A 641 -50.94 -57.34 -23.70
C TYR A 641 -49.96 -57.42 -24.88
N MET A 642 -49.87 -56.34 -25.67
CA MET A 642 -48.84 -56.22 -26.71
C MET A 642 -47.45 -56.20 -26.07
N ALA A 643 -46.51 -57.01 -26.57
CA ALA A 643 -45.17 -57.13 -25.98
C ALA A 643 -44.43 -55.77 -25.87
N SER A 644 -44.67 -54.86 -26.83
CA SER A 644 -44.12 -53.49 -26.83
C SER A 644 -44.59 -52.61 -25.65
N SER A 645 -45.68 -52.99 -24.97
CA SER A 645 -46.29 -52.22 -23.87
C SER A 645 -45.91 -52.75 -22.48
N GLY A 646 -45.17 -53.86 -22.38
CA GLY A 646 -44.93 -54.57 -21.12
C GLY A 646 -44.26 -53.74 -20.01
N GLN A 647 -43.35 -52.82 -20.37
CA GLN A 647 -42.68 -51.93 -19.41
C GLN A 647 -43.62 -50.90 -18.75
N LYS A 648 -44.83 -50.72 -19.29
CA LYS A 648 -45.82 -49.73 -18.82
C LYS A 648 -47.05 -50.40 -18.19
N LEU A 649 -47.06 -51.72 -18.06
CA LEU A 649 -48.17 -52.49 -17.49
C LEU A 649 -48.10 -52.47 -15.95
N CYS A 650 -49.26 -52.35 -15.29
CA CYS A 650 -49.41 -52.52 -13.85
C CYS A 650 -50.78 -53.13 -13.54
N VAL A 651 -50.87 -53.92 -12.47
CA VAL A 651 -52.12 -54.54 -12.00
C VAL A 651 -52.25 -54.20 -10.52
N VAL A 652 -53.38 -53.64 -10.11
CA VAL A 652 -53.62 -53.23 -8.72
C VAL A 652 -54.97 -53.75 -8.24
N GLU A 653 -55.13 -53.91 -6.93
CA GLU A 653 -56.38 -54.37 -6.30
C GLU A 653 -57.40 -53.24 -6.19
N GLY A 654 -58.65 -53.48 -6.61
CA GLY A 654 -59.75 -52.52 -6.57
C GLY A 654 -60.47 -52.30 -7.91
N THR A 655 -61.34 -51.29 -7.96
CA THR A 655 -62.22 -50.97 -9.09
C THR A 655 -61.84 -49.71 -9.87
N GLU A 656 -60.86 -48.92 -9.41
CA GLU A 656 -60.40 -47.69 -10.06
C GLU A 656 -58.87 -47.65 -10.21
N TYR A 657 -58.40 -47.24 -11.39
CA TYR A 657 -56.97 -47.11 -11.69
C TYR A 657 -56.43 -45.80 -11.10
N VAL A 658 -55.62 -45.87 -10.05
CA VAL A 658 -54.88 -44.70 -9.54
C VAL A 658 -53.39 -45.03 -9.48
N TYR A 659 -52.61 -44.34 -10.32
CA TYR A 659 -51.18 -44.59 -10.51
C TYR A 659 -50.34 -43.61 -9.68
N GLU A 660 -49.40 -44.13 -8.90
CA GLU A 660 -48.13 -43.46 -8.63
C GLU A 660 -47.00 -44.36 -9.14
N ALA A 661 -46.05 -43.76 -9.86
CA ALA A 661 -44.80 -44.42 -10.23
C ALA A 661 -44.05 -44.77 -8.95
N TYR A 662 -43.42 -45.95 -8.90
CA TYR A 662 -42.43 -46.25 -7.87
C TYR A 662 -41.29 -45.21 -8.00
N THR A 663 -41.31 -44.16 -7.19
CA THR A 663 -40.20 -43.21 -7.11
C THR A 663 -39.30 -43.64 -5.97
N ASP A 664 -38.22 -44.32 -6.36
CA ASP A 664 -36.92 -44.41 -5.69
C ASP A 664 -36.94 -44.58 -4.17
N TYR A 665 -37.27 -45.78 -3.70
CA TYR A 665 -36.61 -46.26 -2.48
C TYR A 665 -35.13 -46.50 -2.84
N LYS A 666 -34.27 -45.54 -2.52
CA LYS A 666 -32.81 -45.73 -2.54
C LYS A 666 -32.37 -46.43 -1.25
N PRO A 667 -31.49 -47.44 -1.31
CA PRO A 667 -30.87 -48.04 -0.14
C PRO A 667 -30.32 -46.97 0.82
N LEU A 668 -30.37 -47.25 2.13
CA LEU A 668 -29.93 -46.33 3.18
C LEU A 668 -28.50 -45.82 2.97
N ASP A 669 -27.62 -46.67 2.44
CA ASP A 669 -26.22 -46.34 2.16
C ASP A 669 -26.08 -45.35 1.01
N ASP A 670 -26.91 -45.48 -0.04
CA ASP A 670 -26.95 -44.52 -1.14
C ASP A 670 -27.45 -43.16 -0.64
N LEU A 671 -28.44 -43.13 0.26
CA LEU A 671 -28.95 -41.90 0.88
C LEU A 671 -27.90 -41.22 1.78
N LYS A 672 -27.14 -42.00 2.56
CA LYS A 672 -26.04 -41.48 3.38
C LYS A 672 -24.88 -40.96 2.53
N GLN A 673 -24.52 -41.68 1.46
CA GLN A 673 -23.48 -41.26 0.53
C GLN A 673 -23.89 -39.98 -0.21
N GLU A 674 -25.15 -39.91 -0.65
CA GLU A 674 -25.71 -38.73 -1.29
C GLU A 674 -25.75 -37.52 -0.35
N LEU A 675 -26.16 -37.72 0.91
CA LEU A 675 -26.13 -36.65 1.91
C LEU A 675 -24.71 -36.16 2.19
N ASN A 676 -23.72 -37.06 2.34
CA ASN A 676 -22.32 -36.67 2.52
C ASN A 676 -21.76 -35.91 1.30
N SER A 677 -22.13 -36.32 0.09
CA SER A 677 -21.76 -35.61 -1.14
C SER A 677 -22.36 -34.20 -1.17
N LEU A 678 -23.63 -34.05 -0.76
CA LEU A 678 -24.30 -32.75 -0.69
C LEU A 678 -23.70 -31.85 0.39
N GLN A 679 -23.34 -32.42 1.54
CA GLN A 679 -22.68 -31.66 2.62
C GLN A 679 -21.32 -31.13 2.17
N THR A 680 -20.52 -31.96 1.49
CA THR A 680 -19.21 -31.58 0.95
C THR A 680 -19.33 -30.46 -0.08
N GLU A 681 -20.31 -30.55 -0.97
CA GLU A 681 -20.56 -29.52 -1.98
C GLU A 681 -21.10 -28.22 -1.35
N ALA A 682 -21.91 -28.31 -0.29
CA ALA A 682 -22.34 -27.14 0.47
C ALA A 682 -21.16 -26.44 1.17
N ASP A 683 -20.22 -27.20 1.73
CA ASP A 683 -19.00 -26.64 2.33
C ASP A 683 -18.11 -25.93 1.28
N ASN A 684 -18.00 -26.51 0.07
CA ASN A 684 -17.29 -25.88 -1.04
C ASN A 684 -17.94 -24.57 -1.50
N GLN A 685 -19.27 -24.57 -1.67
CA GLN A 685 -20.03 -23.38 -2.04
C GLN A 685 -19.93 -22.29 -0.95
N LYS A 686 -19.94 -22.67 0.34
CA LYS A 686 -19.79 -21.72 1.45
C LYS A 686 -18.39 -21.11 1.50
N LYS A 687 -17.35 -21.89 1.20
CA LYS A 687 -15.97 -21.39 1.03
C LYS A 687 -15.88 -20.42 -0.14
N GLN A 688 -16.53 -20.75 -1.26
CA GLN A 688 -16.58 -19.87 -2.42
C GLN A 688 -17.32 -18.55 -2.14
N LEU A 689 -18.44 -18.61 -1.43
CA LEU A 689 -19.19 -17.45 -0.98
C LEU A 689 -18.32 -16.54 -0.09
N THR A 690 -17.66 -17.11 0.92
CA THR A 690 -16.73 -16.37 1.80
C THR A 690 -15.62 -15.68 1.02
N ASN A 691 -15.03 -16.38 0.04
CA ASN A 691 -13.97 -15.83 -0.81
C ASN A 691 -14.47 -14.66 -1.68
N LEU A 692 -15.66 -14.79 -2.29
CA LEU A 692 -16.27 -13.72 -3.10
C LEU A 692 -16.63 -12.51 -2.25
N THR A 693 -17.20 -12.71 -1.05
CA THR A 693 -17.49 -11.61 -0.11
C THR A 693 -16.22 -10.89 0.32
N THR A 694 -15.16 -11.64 0.66
CA THR A 694 -13.85 -11.05 1.03
C THR A 694 -13.24 -10.26 -0.13
N ARG A 695 -13.41 -10.74 -1.37
CA ARG A 695 -12.93 -10.06 -2.58
C ARG A 695 -13.71 -8.77 -2.88
N LEU A 696 -15.03 -8.79 -2.71
CA LEU A 696 -15.86 -7.61 -2.82
C LEU A 696 -15.49 -6.57 -1.74
N ASP A 697 -15.24 -7.00 -0.50
CA ASP A 697 -14.76 -6.13 0.58
C ASP A 697 -13.40 -5.49 0.23
N GLN A 698 -12.49 -6.23 -0.42
CA GLN A 698 -11.21 -5.71 -0.90
C GLN A 698 -11.34 -4.73 -2.07
N LEU A 699 -12.32 -4.93 -2.98
CA LEU A 699 -12.59 -4.03 -4.11
C LEU A 699 -13.30 -2.74 -3.68
N VAL A 700 -14.12 -2.81 -2.63
CA VAL A 700 -14.78 -1.65 -1.99
C VAL A 700 -13.83 -0.90 -1.05
N ALA A 701 -12.79 -1.55 -0.54
CA ALA A 701 -11.76 -0.90 0.25
C ALA A 701 -10.98 0.11 -0.61
N VAL A 702 -11.35 1.40 -0.49
CA VAL A 702 -10.48 2.50 -0.91
C VAL A 702 -9.14 2.26 -0.22
N PRO A 703 -8.02 2.07 -0.95
CA PRO A 703 -6.73 1.89 -0.30
C PRO A 703 -6.54 3.07 0.64
N GLU A 704 -6.31 2.79 1.92
CA GLU A 704 -6.17 3.84 2.93
C GLU A 704 -5.11 4.81 2.43
N LYS A 705 -5.54 6.05 2.17
CA LYS A 705 -4.63 7.08 1.68
C LYS A 705 -3.47 7.19 2.68
N LYS A 706 -2.24 7.13 2.19
CA LYS A 706 -1.06 7.18 3.06
C LYS A 706 -0.80 8.61 3.52
N ASP A 707 -0.07 8.77 4.62
CA ASP A 707 0.47 10.07 5.00
C ASP A 707 1.74 10.34 4.18
N LEU A 708 1.79 11.47 3.45
CA LEU A 708 3.01 11.89 2.74
C LEU A 708 3.85 12.71 3.71
N ARG A 709 5.11 12.32 3.91
CA ARG A 709 5.99 13.03 4.84
C ARG A 709 6.44 14.37 4.25
N LEU A 710 5.91 15.46 4.79
CA LEU A 710 6.29 16.84 4.44
C LEU A 710 7.06 17.47 5.60
N VAL A 711 8.07 18.28 5.29
CA VAL A 711 8.78 19.09 6.28
C VAL A 711 8.07 20.45 6.50
N PRO A 712 8.22 21.11 7.67
CA PRO A 712 7.73 22.46 7.91
C PRO A 712 8.28 23.47 6.91
N ALA A 713 7.47 24.48 6.62
CA ALA A 713 7.89 25.61 5.81
C ALA A 713 8.40 26.74 6.70
N ALA A 714 9.65 27.15 6.47
CA ALA A 714 10.19 28.41 6.95
C ALA A 714 9.41 29.59 6.30
N PRO A 715 9.49 30.79 6.90
CA PRO A 715 8.81 31.95 6.33
C PRO A 715 9.26 32.23 4.89
N VAL A 716 8.32 32.67 4.05
CA VAL A 716 8.57 33.10 2.67
C VAL A 716 8.43 34.62 2.62
N TYR A 717 9.41 35.29 2.02
CA TYR A 717 9.51 36.75 2.04
C TYR A 717 9.19 37.33 0.67
N THR A 718 8.45 38.43 0.64
CA THR A 718 8.27 39.24 -0.57
C THR A 718 8.49 40.71 -0.27
N VAL A 719 8.74 41.48 -1.31
CA VAL A 719 8.83 42.94 -1.22
C VAL A 719 7.71 43.55 -2.03
N CYS A 720 6.87 44.32 -1.34
CA CYS A 720 5.84 45.14 -1.95
C CYS A 720 6.46 46.46 -2.41
N ASN A 721 6.63 46.62 -3.72
CA ASN A 721 7.25 47.80 -4.25
C ASN A 721 6.26 48.97 -4.32
N ASN A 722 6.30 49.82 -3.30
CA ASN A 722 5.57 51.09 -3.24
C ASN A 722 6.29 52.26 -3.92
N LEU A 723 7.51 52.05 -4.42
CA LEU A 723 8.30 53.07 -5.11
C LEU A 723 7.96 53.11 -6.61
N SER A 724 7.63 51.96 -7.20
CA SER A 724 7.22 51.83 -8.60
C SER A 724 6.19 50.71 -8.76
N THR A 725 5.00 51.04 -9.28
CA THR A 725 3.95 50.06 -9.57
C THR A 725 4.31 49.13 -10.73
N ALA A 726 5.29 49.51 -11.57
CA ALA A 726 5.74 48.71 -12.71
C ALA A 726 6.62 47.52 -12.32
N ARG A 727 7.16 47.48 -11.09
CA ARG A 727 8.05 46.41 -10.63
C ARG A 727 7.56 45.81 -9.32
N ASN A 728 6.63 44.87 -9.39
CA ASN A 728 6.27 44.00 -8.27
C ASN A 728 6.48 42.54 -8.66
N TYR A 729 7.09 41.76 -7.77
CA TYR A 729 7.42 40.36 -8.02
C TYR A 729 6.56 39.46 -7.13
N HIS A 730 6.23 38.29 -7.67
CA HIS A 730 5.67 37.18 -6.90
C HIS A 730 6.75 36.13 -6.66
N VAL A 731 6.48 35.22 -5.75
CA VAL A 731 7.34 34.07 -5.45
C VAL A 731 6.53 32.81 -5.56
N SER A 732 6.98 31.88 -6.41
CA SER A 732 6.43 30.54 -6.44
C SER A 732 7.05 29.68 -5.34
N VAL A 733 6.21 28.97 -4.60
CA VAL A 733 6.61 27.96 -3.61
C VAL A 733 6.39 26.58 -4.22
N TRP A 734 7.45 25.79 -4.31
CA TRP A 734 7.49 24.47 -4.94
C TRP A 734 7.46 23.37 -3.88
N VAL A 735 6.44 22.52 -3.90
CA VAL A 735 6.25 21.49 -2.85
C VAL A 735 7.17 20.30 -3.02
N ASP A 736 7.69 20.03 -4.21
CA ASP A 736 8.70 18.99 -4.45
C ASP A 736 9.80 19.01 -3.39
N HIS A 737 10.27 20.21 -3.09
CA HIS A 737 11.35 20.46 -2.15
C HIS A 737 10.95 20.20 -0.69
N LEU A 738 9.66 20.12 -0.36
CA LEU A 738 9.17 19.78 0.99
C LEU A 738 8.96 18.28 1.24
N ILE A 739 9.05 17.44 0.20
CA ILE A 739 8.73 16.00 0.30
C ILE A 739 9.93 15.23 0.84
N ALA A 740 9.87 14.79 2.10
CA ALA A 740 10.96 14.03 2.73
C ALA A 740 10.92 12.51 2.43
N GLU A 741 10.07 12.06 1.49
CA GLU A 741 9.89 10.65 1.15
C GLU A 741 10.73 10.29 -0.09
N THR A 742 11.66 9.34 0.05
CA THR A 742 12.58 8.95 -1.02
C THR A 742 11.88 8.14 -2.11
N GLY A 743 12.17 8.44 -3.38
CA GLY A 743 11.63 7.67 -4.51
C GLY A 743 10.13 7.90 -4.76
N TRP A 744 9.57 8.94 -4.15
CA TRP A 744 8.19 9.36 -4.35
C TRP A 744 7.92 9.67 -5.83
N LYS A 745 6.85 9.11 -6.38
CA LYS A 745 6.45 9.32 -7.79
C LYS A 745 4.93 9.29 -7.89
N ASN A 746 4.30 10.45 -7.71
CA ASN A 746 2.85 10.57 -7.90
C ASN A 746 2.53 11.66 -8.92
N ARG A 747 2.02 11.26 -10.08
CA ARG A 747 1.64 12.16 -11.17
C ARG A 747 0.34 12.94 -10.87
N ALA A 748 -0.44 12.49 -9.88
CA ALA A 748 -1.75 13.02 -9.54
C ALA A 748 -1.75 13.81 -8.20
N ALA A 749 -0.65 14.49 -7.88
CA ALA A 749 -0.51 15.29 -6.68
C ALA A 749 -0.34 16.78 -7.02
N GLY A 750 -0.96 17.66 -6.23
CA GLY A 750 -0.88 19.10 -6.42
C GLY A 750 -1.87 19.92 -5.59
N PHE A 751 -2.02 21.19 -5.95
CA PHE A 751 -2.94 22.13 -5.32
C PHE A 751 -4.17 22.36 -6.20
N GLY A 752 -5.34 21.89 -5.75
CA GLY A 752 -6.61 22.14 -6.44
C GLY A 752 -6.91 21.23 -7.65
N THR A 753 -7.89 21.63 -8.46
CA THR A 753 -8.48 20.82 -9.55
C THR A 753 -7.60 20.71 -10.80
N GLU A 754 -6.63 21.61 -10.97
CA GLU A 754 -5.72 21.62 -12.13
C GLU A 754 -4.37 20.93 -11.85
N MET A 755 -4.21 20.36 -10.65
CA MET A 755 -3.00 19.63 -10.20
C MET A 755 -1.69 20.42 -10.34
N GLU A 756 -1.60 21.62 -9.76
CA GLU A 756 -0.36 22.42 -9.73
C GLU A 756 0.62 21.91 -8.65
N GLU A 757 1.91 21.76 -8.97
CA GLU A 757 2.99 21.36 -8.04
C GLU A 757 3.56 22.52 -7.21
N ARG A 758 3.17 23.75 -7.56
CA ARG A 758 3.59 24.99 -6.92
C ARG A 758 2.38 25.90 -6.70
N PHE A 759 2.57 26.93 -5.88
CA PHE A 759 1.62 28.03 -5.78
C PHE A 759 2.36 29.34 -5.59
N ASP A 760 1.75 30.44 -6.00
CA ASP A 760 2.37 31.76 -5.91
C ASP A 760 1.92 32.54 -4.67
N LEU A 761 2.88 33.27 -4.10
CA LEU A 761 2.70 34.28 -3.08
C LEU A 761 3.03 35.64 -3.66
N TYR A 762 2.13 36.59 -3.41
CA TYR A 762 2.20 37.94 -3.95
C TYR A 762 2.16 38.93 -2.80
N SER A 763 2.93 40.01 -2.89
CA SER A 763 2.70 41.17 -2.04
C SER A 763 1.33 41.79 -2.35
N PRO A 764 0.44 41.99 -1.36
CA PRO A 764 -0.89 42.49 -1.63
C PRO A 764 -0.83 43.94 -2.13
N PHE A 765 -1.34 44.14 -3.34
CA PHE A 765 -1.35 45.43 -3.99
C PHE A 765 -2.77 45.69 -4.52
N THR A 766 -3.49 46.61 -3.88
CA THR A 766 -4.86 46.99 -4.28
C THR A 766 -4.92 48.47 -4.64
N ASN A 767 -5.97 48.89 -5.35
CA ASN A 767 -6.17 50.29 -5.73
C ASN A 767 -6.29 51.25 -4.53
N THR A 768 -6.58 50.74 -3.32
CA THR A 768 -6.83 51.53 -2.11
C THR A 768 -5.76 51.35 -1.03
N ALA A 769 -4.95 50.30 -1.09
CA ALA A 769 -3.91 50.02 -0.10
C ALA A 769 -2.74 49.24 -0.72
N VAL A 770 -1.52 49.70 -0.45
CA VAL A 770 -0.27 49.03 -0.79
C VAL A 770 0.17 48.21 0.42
N ASN A 771 0.53 46.94 0.21
CA ASN A 771 0.90 45.99 1.28
C ASN A 771 -0.16 45.86 2.38
N SER A 772 -1.44 45.97 2.02
CA SER A 772 -2.57 46.04 2.95
C SER A 772 -2.51 47.20 3.96
N GLY A 773 -1.73 48.24 3.69
CA GLY A 773 -1.57 49.40 4.56
C GLY A 773 -0.47 49.28 5.62
N GLU A 774 0.30 48.19 5.62
CA GLU A 774 1.35 47.90 6.60
C GLU A 774 2.75 48.04 6.01
N ASP A 775 3.72 48.53 6.78
CA ASP A 775 5.14 48.57 6.38
C ASP A 775 5.72 47.15 6.26
N VAL A 776 5.30 46.27 7.18
CA VAL A 776 5.61 44.85 7.23
C VAL A 776 4.32 44.10 7.48
N LEU A 777 3.88 43.32 6.50
CA LEU A 777 2.69 42.50 6.58
C LEU A 777 3.09 41.04 6.80
N GLU A 778 2.66 40.46 7.92
CA GLU A 778 2.82 39.03 8.21
C GLU A 778 1.46 38.31 8.10
N GLN A 779 1.39 37.27 7.28
CA GLN A 779 0.18 36.49 7.03
C GLN A 779 0.46 35.00 7.12
N THR A 780 -0.52 34.24 7.61
CA THR A 780 -0.50 32.78 7.47
C THR A 780 -1.28 32.39 6.22
N VAL A 781 -0.61 31.73 5.29
CA VAL A 781 -1.21 31.19 4.07
C VAL A 781 -1.37 29.69 4.23
N GLU A 782 -2.61 29.20 4.09
CA GLU A 782 -2.92 27.77 4.13
C GLU A 782 -3.24 27.27 2.70
N LYS A 783 -2.57 26.20 2.28
CA LYS A 783 -2.80 25.53 1.00
C LYS A 783 -3.07 24.05 1.24
N SER A 784 -4.13 23.53 0.61
CA SER A 784 -4.46 22.11 0.72
C SER A 784 -3.78 21.35 -0.41
N PHE A 785 -2.79 20.52 -0.06
CA PHE A 785 -2.15 19.58 -0.98
C PHE A 785 -3.04 18.35 -1.12
N VAL A 786 -3.44 18.07 -2.36
CA VAL A 786 -4.39 17.01 -2.71
C VAL A 786 -3.65 15.96 -3.52
N SER A 787 -4.01 14.70 -3.27
CA SER A 787 -3.40 13.54 -3.90
C SER A 787 -4.39 12.39 -3.92
N ASP A 788 -4.37 11.62 -5.00
CA ASP A 788 -5.17 10.40 -5.12
C ASP A 788 -4.62 9.22 -4.30
N VAL A 789 -3.34 9.29 -3.93
CA VAL A 789 -2.59 8.25 -3.21
C VAL A 789 -2.42 8.59 -1.73
N TYR A 790 -2.34 9.88 -1.40
CA TYR A 790 -2.01 10.37 -0.06
C TYR A 790 -3.15 11.22 0.52
N LYS A 791 -3.27 11.23 1.85
CA LYS A 791 -4.30 12.02 2.55
C LYS A 791 -4.12 13.49 2.20
N THR A 792 -5.23 14.21 2.09
CA THR A 792 -5.19 15.66 1.89
C THR A 792 -4.49 16.30 3.08
N GLN A 793 -3.42 17.06 2.81
CA GLN A 793 -2.64 17.72 3.85
C GLN A 793 -2.74 19.23 3.71
N LYS A 794 -2.87 19.92 4.84
CA LYS A 794 -2.87 21.39 4.90
C LYS A 794 -1.47 21.88 5.19
N LEU A 795 -0.85 22.47 4.18
CA LEU A 795 0.43 23.15 4.30
C LEU A 795 0.19 24.59 4.75
N LYS A 796 0.92 25.02 5.79
CA LYS A 796 0.86 26.37 6.33
C LYS A 796 2.19 27.06 6.12
N PHE A 797 2.14 28.25 5.54
CA PHE A 797 3.29 29.08 5.25
C PHE A 797 3.12 30.41 5.96
N LYS A 798 4.19 30.89 6.59
CA LYS A 798 4.25 32.27 7.06
C LYS A 798 4.75 33.13 5.89
N HIS A 799 3.91 34.01 5.37
CA HIS A 799 4.27 34.96 4.32
C HIS A 799 4.54 36.32 4.95
N ARG A 800 5.72 36.90 4.68
CA ARG A 800 6.15 38.20 5.18
C ARG A 800 6.42 39.13 4.01
N SER A 801 5.59 40.14 3.84
CA SER A 801 5.71 41.13 2.77
C SER A 801 6.13 42.49 3.33
N THR A 802 7.25 43.02 2.85
CA THR A 802 7.84 44.28 3.35
C THR A 802 7.78 45.37 2.28
N LEU A 803 7.50 46.62 2.63
CA LEU A 803 7.56 47.73 1.67
C LEU A 803 8.99 47.96 1.17
N ALA A 804 9.16 48.18 -0.14
CA ALA A 804 10.46 48.50 -0.74
C ALA A 804 11.06 49.80 -0.19
N SER A 805 10.24 50.74 0.32
CA SER A 805 10.70 51.97 0.98
C SER A 805 11.41 51.75 2.31
N MET A 806 11.24 50.60 2.97
CA MET A 806 11.85 50.34 4.28
C MET A 806 13.38 50.20 4.18
N GLY A 807 14.08 50.57 5.25
CA GLY A 807 15.53 50.53 5.33
C GLY A 807 16.23 51.55 4.44
N LYS A 808 15.52 52.58 3.96
CA LYS A 808 16.02 53.57 2.98
C LYS A 808 17.37 54.19 3.37
N ASN A 809 17.54 54.53 4.65
CA ASN A 809 18.75 55.20 5.15
C ASN A 809 19.78 54.22 5.73
N GLN A 810 19.45 52.93 5.78
CA GLN A 810 20.33 51.91 6.31
C GLN A 810 21.34 51.44 5.25
N PHE A 811 22.42 50.80 5.70
CA PHE A 811 23.47 50.29 4.83
C PHE A 811 23.83 48.84 5.19
N PRO A 812 23.03 47.85 4.76
CA PRO A 812 23.38 46.44 4.89
C PRO A 812 24.72 46.12 4.22
N LYS A 813 25.64 45.52 4.99
CA LYS A 813 26.90 44.94 4.51
C LYS A 813 26.80 43.44 4.73
N ILE A 814 26.71 42.68 3.66
CA ILE A 814 26.29 41.28 3.68
C ILE A 814 27.49 40.42 3.31
N LEU A 815 27.96 39.62 4.28
CA LEU A 815 28.97 38.59 4.05
C LEU A 815 28.26 37.28 3.75
N VAL A 816 28.57 36.66 2.62
CA VAL A 816 28.05 35.34 2.28
C VAL A 816 29.18 34.32 2.36
N ILE A 817 29.03 33.31 3.21
CA ILE A 817 29.95 32.18 3.38
C ILE A 817 29.28 30.97 2.77
N GLY A 818 29.93 30.30 1.82
CA GLY A 818 29.31 29.12 1.24
C GLY A 818 30.19 28.32 0.30
N ASP A 819 29.57 27.33 -0.31
CA ASP A 819 30.26 26.30 -1.09
C ASP A 819 30.34 26.60 -2.60
N SER A 820 30.46 25.56 -3.43
CA SER A 820 30.47 25.65 -4.91
C SER A 820 29.24 26.35 -5.51
N VAL A 821 28.10 26.32 -4.85
CA VAL A 821 26.91 27.04 -5.32
C VAL A 821 27.09 28.53 -5.05
N THR A 822 27.67 28.90 -3.90
CA THR A 822 28.01 30.31 -3.62
C THR A 822 29.11 30.82 -4.53
N ASP A 823 30.06 29.95 -4.89
CA ASP A 823 31.11 30.23 -5.90
C ASP A 823 30.57 30.32 -7.33
N GLY A 824 29.29 29.94 -7.54
CA GLY A 824 28.56 30.15 -8.79
C GLY A 824 28.83 29.14 -9.88
N TYR A 825 29.16 27.90 -9.51
CA TYR A 825 29.26 26.83 -10.48
C TYR A 825 27.94 26.66 -11.24
N LEU A 826 27.97 26.69 -12.58
CA LEU A 826 26.81 26.72 -13.49
C LEU A 826 25.81 27.89 -13.31
N ALA A 827 26.03 28.84 -12.40
CA ALA A 827 25.13 29.97 -12.14
C ALA A 827 24.92 30.91 -13.35
N GLY A 828 25.81 30.84 -14.34
CA GLY A 828 25.70 31.58 -15.60
C GLY A 828 24.86 30.90 -16.69
N VAL A 829 24.52 29.61 -16.52
CA VAL A 829 23.66 28.89 -17.47
C VAL A 829 22.24 29.45 -17.39
N GLY A 830 21.56 29.60 -18.53
CA GLY A 830 20.21 30.17 -18.60
C GLY A 830 20.13 31.69 -18.43
N LYS A 831 21.26 32.38 -18.25
CA LYS A 831 21.32 33.84 -18.16
C LYS A 831 21.05 34.48 -19.52
N THR A 832 20.01 35.32 -19.61
CA THR A 832 19.54 35.90 -20.88
C THR A 832 20.21 37.22 -21.27
N ASP A 833 20.79 37.95 -20.30
CA ASP A 833 21.44 39.24 -20.52
C ASP A 833 22.76 39.29 -19.74
N ALA A 834 23.85 39.65 -20.41
CA ALA A 834 25.18 39.71 -19.82
C ALA A 834 25.30 40.75 -18.69
N ASP A 835 24.50 41.82 -18.74
CA ASP A 835 24.53 42.91 -17.76
C ASP A 835 23.81 42.57 -16.45
N LEU A 836 23.06 41.46 -16.38
CA LEU A 836 22.41 40.99 -15.15
C LEU A 836 23.40 40.30 -14.18
N PRO A 837 23.05 40.14 -12.90
CA PRO A 837 23.84 39.36 -11.96
C PRO A 837 23.89 37.86 -12.30
N THR A 838 25.03 37.22 -12.01
CA THR A 838 25.19 35.76 -12.16
C THR A 838 24.86 35.03 -10.85
N HIS A 839 25.35 35.54 -9.72
CA HIS A 839 25.25 34.88 -8.42
C HIS A 839 24.09 35.43 -7.59
N TYR A 840 23.50 34.61 -6.73
CA TYR A 840 22.32 34.97 -5.92
C TYR A 840 22.62 36.14 -4.97
N TRP A 841 23.81 36.16 -4.40
CA TRP A 841 24.26 37.22 -3.51
C TRP A 841 24.51 38.53 -4.28
N SER A 842 24.88 38.46 -5.56
CA SER A 842 24.99 39.64 -6.44
C SER A 842 23.61 40.17 -6.87
N TRP A 843 22.59 39.30 -6.96
CA TRP A 843 21.20 39.70 -7.20
C TRP A 843 20.64 40.55 -6.06
N VAL A 844 21.04 40.31 -4.81
CA VAL A 844 20.63 41.13 -3.66
C VAL A 844 21.01 42.59 -3.87
N ARG A 845 22.28 42.86 -4.21
CA ARG A 845 22.76 44.22 -4.46
C ARG A 845 22.03 44.87 -5.63
N TYR A 846 21.84 44.13 -6.72
CA TYR A 846 21.10 44.60 -7.89
C TYR A 846 19.67 45.03 -7.53
N LEU A 847 18.95 44.26 -6.70
CA LEU A 847 17.59 44.60 -6.27
C LEU A 847 17.54 45.85 -5.39
N PHE A 848 18.51 46.06 -4.49
CA PHE A 848 18.64 47.32 -3.75
C PHE A 848 18.92 48.51 -4.67
N ASP A 849 19.78 48.34 -5.68
CA ASP A 849 20.04 49.42 -6.64
C ASP A 849 18.83 49.71 -7.54
N LEU A 850 17.99 48.71 -7.82
CA LEU A 850 16.69 48.92 -8.45
C LEU A 850 15.71 49.68 -7.56
N ASP A 851 15.67 49.43 -6.24
CA ASP A 851 14.87 50.22 -5.31
C ASP A 851 15.30 51.70 -5.33
N ARG A 852 16.62 51.95 -5.31
CA ARG A 852 17.17 53.30 -5.43
C ARG A 852 16.72 53.97 -6.73
N LYS A 853 16.79 53.23 -7.85
CA LYS A 853 16.41 53.72 -9.17
C LYS A 853 14.93 54.05 -9.25
N ASP A 854 14.07 53.17 -8.74
CA ASP A 854 12.62 53.38 -8.70
C ASP A 854 12.25 54.58 -7.83
N ALA A 855 12.90 54.73 -6.67
CA ALA A 855 12.73 55.88 -5.80
C ALA A 855 13.30 57.20 -6.37
N LYS A 856 14.09 57.15 -7.45
CA LYS A 856 14.91 58.26 -7.95
C LYS A 856 15.77 58.88 -6.85
N ALA A 857 16.32 58.01 -6.01
CA ALA A 857 17.00 58.35 -4.77
C ALA A 857 18.48 58.68 -4.97
N ALA A 858 19.08 59.36 -3.98
CA ALA A 858 20.50 59.68 -3.97
C ALA A 858 21.38 58.43 -3.80
N GLU A 859 22.66 58.48 -4.18
CA GLU A 859 23.58 57.33 -4.04
C GLU A 859 23.82 56.90 -2.57
N THR A 860 23.48 57.76 -1.60
CA THR A 860 23.59 57.48 -0.17
C THR A 860 22.38 56.71 0.40
N GLU A 861 21.31 56.54 -0.37
CA GLU A 861 20.07 55.88 0.02
C GLU A 861 19.95 54.50 -0.65
N TYR A 862 19.24 53.56 -0.02
CA TYR A 862 19.07 52.17 -0.47
C TYR A 862 20.40 51.45 -0.73
N ARG A 863 21.43 51.76 0.07
CA ARG A 863 22.75 51.19 -0.10
C ARG A 863 22.76 49.72 0.31
N CYS A 864 23.56 48.92 -0.38
CA CYS A 864 23.87 47.55 -0.02
C CYS A 864 25.32 47.30 -0.42
N LEU A 865 26.07 46.53 0.37
CA LEU A 865 27.42 46.12 0.03
C LEU A 865 27.56 44.62 0.24
N MET A 866 27.97 43.90 -0.81
CA MET A 866 28.33 42.50 -0.69
C MET A 866 29.81 42.41 -0.35
N VAL A 867 30.11 41.98 0.87
CA VAL A 867 31.48 41.95 1.40
C VAL A 867 32.07 40.55 1.31
N GLY A 868 33.36 40.45 1.04
CA GLY A 868 34.07 39.20 0.86
C GLY A 868 35.44 39.42 0.22
N MET A 869 36.00 38.34 -0.35
CA MET A 869 37.28 38.35 -1.05
C MET A 869 37.09 37.79 -2.45
N PRO A 870 37.97 38.10 -3.43
CA PRO A 870 37.84 37.56 -4.77
C PRO A 870 38.30 36.09 -4.79
N GLY A 871 37.99 35.41 -5.91
CA GLY A 871 38.44 34.07 -6.27
C GLY A 871 39.83 33.74 -5.75
N THR A 872 40.83 34.34 -6.39
CA THR A 872 42.23 34.10 -6.09
C THR A 872 42.97 35.40 -5.80
N MET A 873 43.71 35.41 -4.70
CA MET A 873 44.64 36.48 -4.32
C MET A 873 46.01 35.89 -4.04
N ASN A 874 47.05 36.41 -4.71
CA ASN A 874 48.43 35.98 -4.50
C ASN A 874 48.63 34.46 -4.60
N GLY A 875 47.92 33.79 -5.52
CA GLY A 875 47.96 32.34 -5.71
C GLY A 875 47.17 31.51 -4.69
N LYS A 876 46.46 32.14 -3.76
CA LYS A 876 45.61 31.49 -2.75
C LYS A 876 44.14 31.80 -3.03
N HIS A 877 43.26 30.82 -2.85
CA HIS A 877 41.84 30.98 -3.17
C HIS A 877 41.00 31.20 -1.90
N TYR A 878 40.34 32.36 -1.80
CA TYR A 878 39.73 32.86 -0.56
C TYR A 878 38.20 33.05 -0.61
N GLY A 879 37.65 33.40 -1.78
CA GLY A 879 36.22 33.73 -1.93
C GLY A 879 35.80 33.78 -3.39
N SER A 880 34.82 34.60 -3.72
CA SER A 880 34.27 34.71 -5.09
C SER A 880 33.93 36.15 -5.44
N SER A 881 34.01 36.48 -6.73
CA SER A 881 33.66 37.82 -7.25
C SER A 881 32.66 37.73 -8.39
N SER A 882 31.68 38.64 -8.42
CA SER A 882 30.64 38.72 -9.44
C SER A 882 30.43 40.17 -9.81
N SER A 883 30.08 40.44 -11.05
CA SER A 883 29.73 41.78 -11.49
C SER A 883 28.45 41.81 -12.32
N PHE A 884 27.83 42.96 -12.35
CA PHE A 884 26.69 43.28 -13.20
C PHE A 884 26.83 44.73 -13.69
N LYS A 885 26.03 45.13 -14.67
CA LYS A 885 25.93 46.53 -15.08
C LYS A 885 24.53 47.06 -14.83
N LEU A 886 24.45 48.27 -14.28
CA LEU A 886 23.21 48.99 -14.11
C LEU A 886 23.48 50.47 -14.39
N ASP A 887 22.64 51.06 -15.25
CA ASP A 887 22.77 52.45 -15.72
C ASP A 887 24.18 52.77 -16.29
N GLY A 888 24.75 51.80 -17.03
CA GLY A 888 26.08 51.91 -17.63
C GLY A 888 27.26 51.82 -16.65
N LYS A 889 27.00 51.67 -15.34
CA LYS A 889 28.04 51.47 -14.31
C LYS A 889 28.22 49.98 -14.03
N THR A 890 29.47 49.53 -14.02
CA THR A 890 29.82 48.18 -13.55
C THR A 890 29.88 48.18 -12.03
N VAL A 891 29.11 47.28 -11.41
CA VAL A 891 29.14 47.04 -9.97
C VAL A 891 29.83 45.69 -9.73
N VAL A 892 30.90 45.70 -8.93
CA VAL A 892 31.61 44.49 -8.52
C VAL A 892 31.19 44.14 -7.10
N ASN A 893 30.98 42.86 -6.84
CA ASN A 893 30.51 42.32 -5.58
C ASN A 893 31.39 41.14 -5.18
N TYR A 894 31.52 40.91 -3.87
CA TYR A 894 32.34 39.83 -3.33
C TYR A 894 31.56 38.96 -2.34
N ALA A 895 32.01 37.72 -2.20
CA ALA A 895 31.54 36.76 -1.21
C ALA A 895 32.72 35.88 -0.75
N MET A 896 32.52 35.07 0.29
CA MET A 896 33.43 34.01 0.71
C MET A 896 32.84 32.66 0.28
N GLY A 897 32.66 32.50 -1.03
CA GLY A 897 32.24 31.24 -1.66
C GLY A 897 33.44 30.43 -2.09
N LYS A 898 33.41 29.11 -1.89
CA LYS A 898 34.46 28.23 -2.40
C LYS A 898 33.94 26.83 -2.70
N GLY A 899 34.29 26.32 -3.88
CA GLY A 899 34.00 24.93 -4.23
C GLY A 899 34.46 23.92 -3.17
N GLY A 900 33.58 22.97 -2.83
CA GLY A 900 33.89 21.86 -1.92
C GLY A 900 33.67 22.13 -0.43
N TRP A 901 33.61 23.40 0.02
CA TRP A 901 33.47 23.70 1.45
C TRP A 901 32.23 23.07 2.07
N SER A 902 32.42 22.45 3.23
CA SER A 902 31.40 21.96 4.14
C SER A 902 31.42 22.72 5.47
N ALA A 903 30.51 22.39 6.38
CA ALA A 903 30.40 23.04 7.69
C ALA A 903 31.62 22.80 8.59
N GLU A 904 32.23 21.63 8.52
CA GLU A 904 33.43 21.26 9.29
C GLU A 904 34.67 22.03 8.83
N ASP A 905 34.78 22.30 7.52
CA ASP A 905 35.95 22.98 6.95
C ASP A 905 36.15 24.39 7.50
N LEU A 906 35.08 25.03 7.97
CA LEU A 906 35.14 26.34 8.62
C LEU A 906 35.96 26.31 9.93
N ASN A 907 36.17 25.13 10.53
CA ASN A 907 37.02 24.95 11.71
C ASN A 907 38.45 24.49 11.37
N LEU A 908 38.76 24.18 10.11
CA LEU A 908 40.08 23.71 9.69
C LEU A 908 40.97 24.87 9.22
N ALA A 909 42.27 24.77 9.44
CA ALA A 909 43.24 25.80 9.01
C ALA A 909 43.35 25.90 7.47
N THR A 910 43.23 24.77 6.79
CA THR A 910 43.30 24.63 5.34
C THR A 910 42.28 23.61 4.87
N PHE A 911 41.76 23.79 3.65
CA PHE A 911 40.79 22.89 3.03
C PHE A 911 41.35 22.27 1.75
N GLU A 912 41.28 20.94 1.57
CA GLU A 912 41.85 20.15 0.45
C GLU A 912 43.37 20.23 0.22
N SER A 913 43.99 21.43 0.31
CA SER A 913 45.43 21.64 0.07
C SER A 913 46.01 22.81 0.88
N ALA A 914 47.34 22.85 1.03
CA ALA A 914 48.04 23.93 1.74
C ALA A 914 47.89 25.32 1.09
N SER A 915 47.50 25.38 -0.19
CA SER A 915 47.25 26.64 -0.91
C SER A 915 45.84 27.21 -0.68
N ASN A 916 44.95 26.40 -0.11
CA ASN A 916 43.56 26.70 0.17
C ASN A 916 43.38 27.05 1.66
N ILE A 917 43.70 28.29 1.99
CA ILE A 917 43.63 28.78 3.38
C ILE A 917 42.18 29.11 3.74
N ASN A 918 41.75 28.69 4.93
CA ASN A 918 40.50 29.15 5.51
C ASN A 918 40.70 30.56 6.12
N PRO A 919 40.09 31.61 5.55
CA PRO A 919 40.27 32.97 6.06
C PRO A 919 39.67 33.18 7.45
N PHE A 920 38.79 32.29 7.90
CA PHE A 920 38.13 32.35 9.21
C PHE A 920 38.85 31.56 10.29
N TYR A 921 39.91 30.82 9.98
CA TYR A 921 40.62 30.06 10.99
C TYR A 921 41.46 30.97 11.90
N ASP A 922 41.17 30.90 13.19
CA ASP A 922 41.98 31.54 14.23
C ASP A 922 42.96 30.53 14.84
N GLU A 923 44.25 30.83 14.71
CA GLU A 923 45.32 29.98 15.24
C GLU A 923 45.33 29.91 16.77
N LYS A 924 44.75 30.92 17.45
CA LYS A 924 44.70 30.98 18.91
C LYS A 924 43.62 30.08 19.47
N THR A 925 42.41 30.18 18.93
CA THR A 925 41.25 29.39 19.37
C THR A 925 41.13 28.03 18.66
N LYS A 926 41.94 27.80 17.61
CA LYS A 926 41.94 26.57 16.80
C LYS A 926 40.56 26.26 16.17
N GLY A 927 39.82 27.29 15.80
CA GLY A 927 38.50 27.15 15.18
C GLY A 927 38.09 28.41 14.40
N PHE A 928 36.81 28.45 14.01
CA PHE A 928 36.22 29.58 13.30
C PHE A 928 36.25 30.87 14.14
N SER A 929 36.63 31.99 13.51
CA SER A 929 36.52 33.36 14.05
C SER A 929 36.33 34.37 12.91
N LEU A 930 35.23 35.12 12.96
CA LEU A 930 35.00 36.22 12.03
C LEU A 930 35.94 37.38 12.33
N LYS A 931 36.19 37.63 13.62
CA LYS A 931 37.12 38.67 14.07
C LYS A 931 38.53 38.43 13.54
N ALA A 932 39.04 37.20 13.62
CA ALA A 932 40.36 36.87 13.09
C ALA A 932 40.44 37.08 11.56
N CYS A 933 39.36 36.77 10.84
CA CYS A 933 39.27 37.08 9.41
C CYS A 933 39.36 38.58 9.15
N LEU A 934 38.57 39.39 9.87
CA LEU A 934 38.54 40.84 9.70
C LEU A 934 39.86 41.49 10.12
N ASP A 935 40.48 41.07 11.22
CA ASP A 935 41.79 41.56 11.67
C ASP A 935 42.88 41.33 10.62
N LYS A 936 42.82 40.22 9.88
CA LYS A 936 43.79 39.88 8.83
C LYS A 936 43.47 40.54 7.49
N TYR A 937 42.20 40.61 7.10
CA TYR A 937 41.84 40.84 5.70
C TYR A 937 40.94 42.07 5.46
N ARG A 938 40.51 42.84 6.45
CA ARG A 938 39.61 43.99 6.19
C ARG A 938 40.27 45.08 5.34
N THR A 939 39.55 45.59 4.35
CA THR A 939 39.98 46.65 3.41
C THR A 939 39.19 47.94 3.56
N LEU A 940 38.05 47.88 4.24
CA LEU A 940 37.13 48.99 4.49
C LEU A 940 36.91 49.17 6.00
N ALA A 941 36.74 50.42 6.43
CA ALA A 941 36.23 50.71 7.76
C ALA A 941 34.78 50.20 7.92
N ASP A 942 34.28 50.08 9.15
CA ASP A 942 32.97 49.49 9.45
C ASP A 942 31.78 50.27 8.86
N ASN A 943 32.02 51.52 8.44
CA ASN A 943 31.07 52.33 7.67
C ASN A 943 30.84 51.82 6.23
N GLY A 944 31.64 50.85 5.76
CA GLY A 944 31.55 50.25 4.43
C GLY A 944 31.95 51.18 3.27
N MET A 945 32.55 52.34 3.55
CA MET A 945 32.87 53.37 2.54
C MET A 945 34.35 53.77 2.56
N THR A 946 34.92 53.92 3.76
CA THR A 946 36.29 54.43 3.90
C THR A 946 37.28 53.30 3.65
N ARG A 947 38.08 53.42 2.58
CA ARG A 947 39.22 52.55 2.32
C ARG A 947 40.25 52.70 3.43
N LEU A 948 40.71 51.57 3.94
CA LEU A 948 41.77 51.52 4.94
C LEU A 948 43.15 51.57 4.28
N ILE A 949 44.16 51.91 5.07
CA ILE A 949 45.54 52.07 4.60
C ILE A 949 46.34 50.80 4.93
N PRO A 950 46.87 50.08 3.92
CA PRO A 950 47.75 48.92 4.13
C PRO A 950 48.95 49.25 5.04
N GLY A 951 49.22 48.39 6.01
CA GLY A 951 50.31 48.57 6.99
C GLY A 951 50.00 49.53 8.15
N GLU A 952 48.87 50.24 8.12
CA GLU A 952 48.45 51.15 9.20
C GLU A 952 47.10 50.73 9.81
N THR A 953 46.02 50.80 9.01
CA THR A 953 44.64 50.62 9.50
C THR A 953 43.93 49.43 8.87
N ALA A 954 44.37 48.99 7.69
CA ALA A 954 43.86 47.80 7.02
C ALA A 954 44.27 46.51 7.77
N GLY A 955 43.66 45.38 7.38
CA GLY A 955 44.02 44.07 7.93
C GLY A 955 45.50 43.73 7.69
N THR A 956 46.07 42.90 8.57
CA THR A 956 47.52 42.61 8.59
C THR A 956 48.05 41.95 7.32
N GLU A 957 47.20 41.26 6.56
CA GLU A 957 47.54 40.57 5.31
C GLU A 957 47.20 41.40 4.06
N VAL A 958 46.65 42.60 4.23
CA VAL A 958 46.24 43.47 3.11
C VAL A 958 47.44 44.21 2.53
N LYS A 959 47.70 43.96 1.24
CA LYS A 959 48.71 44.70 0.44
C LYS A 959 48.11 45.78 -0.46
N ASP A 960 46.85 45.60 -0.85
CA ASP A 960 46.07 46.55 -1.65
C ASP A 960 44.64 46.61 -1.11
N ALA A 961 44.26 47.75 -0.54
CA ALA A 961 42.93 47.96 0.02
C ALA A 961 41.82 48.15 -1.04
N ASN A 962 42.17 48.27 -2.32
CA ASN A 962 41.21 48.37 -3.43
C ASN A 962 40.90 47.02 -4.08
N ALA A 963 41.60 45.95 -3.69
CA ALA A 963 41.46 44.64 -4.32
C ALA A 963 40.09 43.99 -4.09
N TYR A 964 39.43 44.32 -2.97
CA TYR A 964 38.12 43.77 -2.59
C TYR A 964 37.47 44.59 -1.47
N ASP A 965 36.23 44.25 -1.15
CA ASP A 965 35.42 44.91 -0.13
C ASP A 965 35.20 44.01 1.07
N LEU A 966 35.93 44.25 2.16
CA LEU A 966 35.71 43.55 3.42
C LEU A 966 35.77 44.53 4.60
N CYS A 967 34.69 44.58 5.35
CA CYS A 967 34.55 45.29 6.63
C CYS A 967 33.67 44.45 7.56
N THR A 968 33.44 44.93 8.78
CA THR A 968 32.47 44.28 9.68
C THR A 968 31.09 44.23 9.02
N PRO A 969 30.53 43.03 8.76
CA PRO A 969 29.23 42.91 8.13
C PRO A 969 28.10 43.25 9.11
N THR A 970 26.92 43.61 8.61
CA THR A 970 25.68 43.63 9.41
C THR A 970 24.92 42.32 9.30
N HIS A 971 25.12 41.58 8.21
CA HIS A 971 24.48 40.30 7.96
C HIS A 971 25.55 39.28 7.56
N VAL A 972 25.50 38.09 8.14
CA VAL A 972 26.29 36.92 7.71
C VAL A 972 25.33 35.84 7.23
N VAL A 973 25.49 35.44 5.98
CA VAL A 973 24.71 34.36 5.36
C VAL A 973 25.60 33.12 5.28
N ILE A 974 25.11 31.97 5.75
CA ILE A 974 25.82 30.69 5.68
C ILE A 974 25.04 29.75 4.76
N ASN A 975 25.70 29.27 3.70
CA ASN A 975 25.13 28.38 2.68
C ASN A 975 26.11 27.25 2.33
N LEU A 976 26.12 26.19 3.16
CA LEU A 976 27.08 25.06 3.08
C LEU A 976 26.38 23.69 3.05
N ASN A 977 25.06 23.66 2.84
CA ASN A 977 24.29 22.42 3.02
C ASN A 977 24.53 21.38 1.90
N HIS A 978 24.97 21.80 0.71
CA HIS A 978 25.18 20.89 -0.42
C HIS A 978 26.39 19.97 -0.23
N ASN A 979 27.44 20.40 0.48
CA ASN A 979 28.59 19.54 0.78
C ASN A 979 28.58 18.96 2.20
N SER A 980 27.76 19.50 3.10
CA SER A 980 27.69 19.01 4.47
C SER A 980 26.74 17.81 4.61
N SER A 981 27.06 16.92 5.55
CA SER A 981 26.06 15.97 6.07
C SER A 981 25.21 16.61 7.18
N LEU A 982 24.04 16.03 7.50
CA LEU A 982 23.23 16.50 8.64
C LEU A 982 24.00 16.41 9.97
N ALA A 983 24.76 15.34 10.18
CA ALA A 983 25.55 15.14 11.40
C ALA A 983 26.61 16.22 11.55
N GLU A 984 27.30 16.53 10.46
CA GLU A 984 28.32 17.58 10.42
C GLU A 984 27.74 18.97 10.65
N TYR A 985 26.57 19.27 10.05
CA TYR A 985 25.88 20.53 10.25
C TYR A 985 25.49 20.73 11.73
N LYS A 986 24.94 19.68 12.36
CA LYS A 986 24.58 19.67 13.78
C LYS A 986 25.79 19.88 14.70
N ALA A 987 26.95 19.36 14.31
CA ALA A 987 28.17 19.46 15.12
C ALA A 987 28.82 20.85 15.04
N ASN A 988 28.83 21.49 13.88
CA ASN A 988 29.69 22.66 13.64
C ASN A 988 28.93 24.00 13.63
N ILE A 989 27.76 24.05 12.98
CA ILE A 989 27.10 25.32 12.68
C ILE A 989 26.58 26.05 13.93
N PRO A 990 25.98 25.38 14.93
CA PRO A 990 25.58 26.06 16.17
C PRO A 990 26.72 26.83 16.83
N ASP A 991 27.92 26.26 16.87
CA ASP A 991 29.08 26.87 17.52
C ASP A 991 29.71 27.98 16.68
N ILE A 992 29.63 27.88 15.35
CA ILE A 992 29.96 28.98 14.42
C ILE A 992 29.03 30.17 14.65
N VAL A 993 27.71 29.94 14.70
CA VAL A 993 26.71 30.99 14.97
C VAL A 993 26.96 31.63 16.35
N LYS A 994 27.18 30.83 17.40
CA LYS A 994 27.53 31.35 18.73
C LYS A 994 28.81 32.18 18.70
N THR A 995 29.80 31.78 17.93
CA THR A 995 31.06 32.51 17.81
C THR A 995 30.88 33.86 17.11
N ILE A 996 30.12 33.90 16.01
CA ILE A 996 29.76 35.17 15.34
C ILE A 996 29.04 36.10 16.32
N LYS A 997 28.04 35.60 17.05
CA LYS A 997 27.27 36.39 18.02
C LYS A 997 28.11 36.83 19.22
N ARG A 998 29.08 36.03 19.66
CA ARG A 998 30.00 36.39 20.75
C ARG A 998 30.96 37.50 20.33
N GLU A 999 31.47 37.43 19.10
CA GLU A 999 32.41 38.43 18.57
C GLU A 999 31.68 39.71 18.16
N TYR A 1000 30.46 39.58 17.62
CA TYR A 1000 29.65 40.67 17.09
C TYR A 1000 28.15 40.41 17.38
N PRO A 1001 27.63 40.83 18.54
CA PRO A 1001 26.26 40.52 18.97
C PRO A 1001 25.17 41.01 18.03
N ASP A 1002 25.38 42.15 17.39
CA ASP A 1002 24.38 42.82 16.54
C ASP A 1002 24.32 42.27 15.11
N ILE A 1003 25.26 41.39 14.71
CA ILE A 1003 25.24 40.79 13.38
C ILE A 1003 24.02 39.89 13.26
N ILE A 1004 23.23 40.08 12.21
CA ILE A 1004 22.15 39.18 11.85
C ILE A 1004 22.75 37.97 11.13
N VAL A 1005 22.42 36.76 11.58
CA VAL A 1005 22.88 35.53 10.93
C VAL A 1005 21.73 34.93 10.14
N ILE A 1006 21.97 34.59 8.89
CA ILE A 1006 20.99 33.98 7.99
C ILE A 1006 21.50 32.60 7.59
N LEU A 1007 20.77 31.57 7.96
CA LEU A 1007 21.00 30.20 7.53
C LEU A 1007 20.21 29.98 6.24
N MET A 1008 20.92 29.91 5.11
CA MET A 1008 20.30 29.72 3.82
C MET A 1008 20.34 28.24 3.45
N SER A 1009 19.21 27.69 3.02
CA SER A 1009 19.12 26.35 2.46
C SER A 1009 18.87 26.42 0.96
N ILE A 1010 19.45 25.48 0.22
CA ILE A 1010 19.20 25.24 -1.21
C ILE A 1010 19.02 23.74 -1.45
N ASP A 1011 18.36 23.35 -2.55
CA ASP A 1011 18.03 21.95 -2.81
C ASP A 1011 18.72 21.38 -4.06
N GLU A 1012 18.66 20.06 -4.22
CA GLU A 1012 18.97 19.41 -5.49
C GLU A 1012 18.06 19.94 -6.59
N THR A 1013 18.60 20.14 -7.79
CA THR A 1013 17.78 20.49 -8.93
C THR A 1013 16.97 19.30 -9.43
N GLY A 1014 15.68 19.48 -9.61
CA GLY A 1014 14.80 18.47 -10.15
C GLY A 1014 13.40 18.54 -9.57
N THR A 1015 12.59 17.55 -9.95
CA THR A 1015 11.20 17.41 -9.53
C THR A 1015 10.89 15.94 -9.24
N TYR A 1016 9.88 15.70 -8.42
CA TYR A 1016 9.24 14.39 -8.35
C TYR A 1016 8.09 14.20 -9.36
N PHE A 1017 7.81 15.23 -10.16
CA PHE A 1017 6.80 15.23 -11.22
C PHE A 1017 7.40 15.27 -12.64
N PRO A 1018 8.42 14.46 -13.00
CA PRO A 1018 9.10 14.58 -14.28
C PRO A 1018 8.18 14.33 -15.49
N ALA A 1019 7.02 13.70 -15.28
CA ALA A 1019 6.02 13.48 -16.32
C ALA A 1019 5.32 14.77 -16.78
N LYS A 1020 5.36 15.85 -15.98
CA LYS A 1020 4.83 17.17 -16.33
C LYS A 1020 5.74 17.95 -17.28
N TYR A 1021 6.99 17.48 -17.44
CA TYR A 1021 8.05 18.12 -18.19
C TYR A 1021 8.57 17.19 -19.30
N PRO A 1022 7.72 16.81 -20.29
CA PRO A 1022 8.07 15.85 -21.34
C PRO A 1022 9.23 16.31 -22.26
N GLU A 1023 9.55 17.60 -22.25
CA GLU A 1023 10.68 18.22 -22.94
C GLU A 1023 12.04 17.96 -22.25
N TYR A 1024 12.02 17.37 -21.05
CA TYR A 1024 13.18 16.90 -20.31
C TYR A 1024 13.23 15.37 -20.25
N ARG A 1025 14.43 14.81 -20.09
CA ARG A 1025 14.58 13.38 -19.79
C ARG A 1025 14.22 13.14 -18.33
N ALA A 1026 13.15 12.38 -18.09
CA ALA A 1026 12.67 12.12 -16.72
C ALA A 1026 13.76 11.62 -15.76
N SER A 1027 14.67 10.75 -16.20
CA SER A 1027 15.78 10.25 -15.38
C SER A 1027 16.81 11.30 -14.97
N GLU A 1028 16.88 12.43 -15.68
CA GLU A 1028 17.86 13.50 -15.42
C GLU A 1028 17.31 14.53 -14.42
N ILE A 1029 16.00 14.83 -14.51
CA ILE A 1029 15.32 15.82 -13.66
C ILE A 1029 14.60 15.21 -12.45
N THR A 1030 14.75 13.92 -12.18
CA THR A 1030 14.14 13.30 -10.98
C THR A 1030 15.01 13.59 -9.75
N LEU A 1031 14.39 14.10 -8.68
CA LEU A 1031 15.08 14.32 -7.40
C LEU A 1031 15.64 13.01 -6.82
N GLY A 1032 16.83 13.10 -6.21
CA GLY A 1032 17.61 11.96 -5.78
C GLY A 1032 18.08 12.04 -4.33
N GLY A 1033 19.29 11.51 -4.09
CA GLY A 1033 19.87 11.42 -2.76
C GLY A 1033 20.31 12.77 -2.18
N LEU A 1034 20.66 13.74 -3.03
CA LEU A 1034 21.08 15.07 -2.58
C LEU A 1034 19.89 15.83 -1.98
N HIS A 1035 18.72 15.73 -2.61
CA HIS A 1035 17.47 16.24 -2.05
C HIS A 1035 17.17 15.68 -0.66
N SER A 1036 17.23 14.35 -0.51
CA SER A 1036 16.97 13.66 0.76
C SER A 1036 17.88 14.15 1.90
N LYS A 1037 19.14 14.49 1.58
CA LYS A 1037 20.09 15.07 2.51
C LYS A 1037 19.75 16.53 2.82
N ASN A 1038 19.56 17.36 1.80
CA ASN A 1038 19.35 18.80 1.94
C ASN A 1038 18.04 19.11 2.67
N VAL A 1039 16.96 18.39 2.37
CA VAL A 1039 15.67 18.56 3.06
C VAL A 1039 15.77 18.23 4.55
N SER A 1040 16.63 17.29 4.94
CA SER A 1040 16.87 16.95 6.36
C SER A 1040 17.66 18.04 7.10
N ILE A 1041 18.59 18.72 6.42
CA ILE A 1041 19.33 19.86 6.96
C ILE A 1041 18.42 21.07 7.09
N TYR A 1042 17.60 21.34 6.07
CA TYR A 1042 16.60 22.40 6.09
C TYR A 1042 15.58 22.21 7.23
N GLN A 1043 15.05 21.00 7.43
CA GLN A 1043 14.20 20.66 8.57
C GLN A 1043 14.86 21.03 9.90
N TYR A 1044 16.15 20.72 10.05
CA TYR A 1044 16.93 21.07 11.25
C TYR A 1044 17.07 22.59 11.44
N PHE A 1045 17.16 23.37 10.35
CA PHE A 1045 17.17 24.84 10.47
C PHE A 1045 15.88 25.35 11.09
N CYS A 1046 14.75 24.86 10.58
CA CYS A 1046 13.43 25.27 11.02
C CYS A 1046 13.14 24.87 12.47
N ASP A 1047 13.51 23.65 12.85
CA ASP A 1047 13.16 23.12 14.17
C ASP A 1047 14.06 23.63 15.30
N GLU A 1048 15.37 23.77 15.04
CA GLU A 1048 16.36 23.86 16.12
C GLU A 1048 17.26 25.12 16.04
N LEU A 1049 17.47 25.70 14.85
CA LEU A 1049 18.42 26.81 14.69
C LEU A 1049 17.78 28.18 14.46
N GLN A 1050 16.53 28.24 13.99
CA GLN A 1050 15.84 29.50 13.81
C GLN A 1050 15.58 30.17 15.16
N ASP A 1051 16.12 31.37 15.34
CA ASP A 1051 16.00 32.15 16.58
C ASP A 1051 15.97 33.65 16.25
N GLU A 1052 14.82 34.10 15.76
CA GLU A 1052 14.62 35.48 15.32
C GLU A 1052 14.82 36.49 16.46
N ALA A 1053 14.52 36.08 17.71
CA ALA A 1053 14.69 36.92 18.89
C ALA A 1053 16.17 37.28 19.13
N ASN A 1054 17.08 36.36 18.82
CA ASN A 1054 18.52 36.62 18.86
C ASN A 1054 19.11 36.91 17.46
N GLY A 1055 18.28 37.24 16.47
CA GLY A 1055 18.70 37.65 15.13
C GLY A 1055 19.35 36.54 14.31
N VAL A 1056 18.82 35.32 14.41
CA VAL A 1056 19.16 34.16 13.57
C VAL A 1056 17.95 33.76 12.75
N TYR A 1057 18.03 33.92 11.43
CA TYR A 1057 16.92 33.69 10.51
C TYR A 1057 17.21 32.54 9.54
N VAL A 1058 16.16 31.91 9.03
CA VAL A 1058 16.25 30.91 7.96
C VAL A 1058 15.79 31.54 6.65
N CYS A 1059 16.61 31.44 5.60
CA CYS A 1059 16.28 31.88 4.26
C CYS A 1059 15.94 30.68 3.38
N SER A 1060 14.67 30.60 2.98
CA SER A 1060 14.05 29.46 2.29
C SER A 1060 14.41 29.38 0.79
N GLY A 1061 15.69 29.40 0.43
CA GLY A 1061 16.12 29.19 -0.96
C GLY A 1061 15.65 27.85 -1.53
N HIS A 1062 15.56 26.85 -0.65
CA HIS A 1062 15.02 25.52 -0.86
C HIS A 1062 13.57 25.50 -1.37
N LEU A 1063 12.69 26.37 -0.84
CA LEU A 1063 11.25 26.36 -1.17
C LEU A 1063 10.90 27.03 -2.49
N ILE A 1064 11.73 27.96 -2.91
CA ILE A 1064 11.45 28.93 -3.97
C ILE A 1064 12.29 28.67 -5.23
N GLN A 1065 13.16 27.66 -5.15
CA GLN A 1065 13.93 27.17 -6.28
C GLN A 1065 12.95 26.61 -7.32
N PRO A 1066 12.98 27.10 -8.57
CA PRO A 1066 12.20 26.50 -9.65
C PRO A 1066 12.61 25.04 -9.84
N ALA A 1067 11.67 24.09 -9.74
CA ALA A 1067 12.02 22.67 -9.66
C ALA A 1067 12.80 22.19 -10.90
N VAL A 1068 12.21 22.36 -12.08
CA VAL A 1068 12.80 21.89 -13.35
C VAL A 1068 13.52 23.00 -14.10
N GLU A 1069 13.00 24.22 -14.07
CA GLU A 1069 13.59 25.34 -14.81
C GLU A 1069 14.93 25.77 -14.24
N SER A 1070 15.25 25.39 -13.00
CA SER A 1070 16.59 25.60 -12.46
C SER A 1070 17.62 24.59 -12.96
N TYR A 1071 17.19 23.52 -13.65
CA TYR A 1071 18.08 22.47 -14.15
C TYR A 1071 18.95 23.03 -15.29
N PRO A 1072 20.29 23.06 -15.15
CA PRO A 1072 21.17 23.52 -16.21
C PRO A 1072 21.06 22.63 -17.46
N THR A 1073 20.59 23.19 -18.56
CA THR A 1073 20.43 22.48 -19.83
C THR A 1073 21.01 23.24 -21.02
N LEU A 1074 21.21 22.49 -22.11
CA LEU A 1074 21.39 23.00 -23.46
C LEU A 1074 20.12 22.69 -24.26
N ASP A 1075 19.65 23.68 -24.99
CA ASP A 1075 18.47 23.55 -25.85
C ASP A 1075 18.87 22.94 -27.20
N TYR A 1076 18.36 21.74 -27.47
CA TYR A 1076 18.46 21.11 -28.78
C TYR A 1076 17.16 21.33 -29.53
N VAL A 1077 17.16 22.32 -30.41
CA VAL A 1077 16.06 22.57 -31.33
C VAL A 1077 16.15 21.56 -32.47
N SER A 1078 15.07 20.81 -32.70
CA SER A 1078 15.03 19.86 -33.80
C SER A 1078 15.21 20.55 -35.15
N ALA A 1079 16.03 19.99 -36.04
CA ALA A 1079 16.38 20.62 -37.32
C ALA A 1079 15.15 20.89 -38.22
N ASP A 1080 14.09 20.08 -38.10
CA ASP A 1080 12.82 20.25 -38.82
C ASP A 1080 11.93 21.38 -38.26
N SER A 1081 12.36 22.01 -37.16
CA SER A 1081 11.67 23.15 -36.54
C SER A 1081 12.33 24.51 -36.78
N VAL A 1082 13.44 24.55 -37.53
CA VAL A 1082 14.08 25.80 -37.93
C VAL A 1082 13.10 26.67 -38.73
N GLY A 1083 12.86 27.90 -38.27
CA GLY A 1083 11.94 28.87 -38.90
C GLY A 1083 10.47 28.73 -38.50
N ARG A 1084 10.12 27.86 -37.53
CA ARG A 1084 8.78 27.74 -36.95
C ARG A 1084 8.73 28.36 -35.55
N GLN A 1085 7.63 29.02 -35.21
CA GLN A 1085 7.44 29.63 -33.88
C GLN A 1085 7.33 28.61 -32.73
N SER A 1086 7.05 27.34 -33.02
CA SER A 1086 6.88 26.26 -32.04
C SER A 1086 7.76 25.07 -32.41
N GLY A 1087 9.06 25.18 -32.17
CA GLY A 1087 9.98 24.07 -32.37
C GLY A 1087 9.89 23.02 -31.26
N ARG A 1088 10.15 21.76 -31.63
CA ARG A 1088 10.39 20.70 -30.63
C ARG A 1088 11.78 20.96 -30.04
N VAL A 1089 11.81 21.55 -28.85
CA VAL A 1089 13.03 21.75 -28.08
C VAL A 1089 13.20 20.57 -27.13
N LEU A 1090 14.37 19.97 -27.15
CA LEU A 1090 14.78 18.97 -26.16
C LEU A 1090 15.81 19.61 -25.23
N HIS A 1091 15.53 19.64 -23.94
CA HIS A 1091 16.47 20.15 -22.94
C HIS A 1091 17.38 19.00 -22.47
N MET A 1092 18.68 19.12 -22.73
CA MET A 1092 19.67 18.12 -22.34
C MET A 1092 20.60 18.66 -21.26
N ALA A 1093 20.95 17.83 -20.28
CA ALA A 1093 21.87 18.17 -19.19
C ALA A 1093 23.17 18.85 -19.67
N TYR A 1094 23.48 20.01 -19.11
CA TYR A 1094 24.72 20.73 -19.37
C TYR A 1094 25.92 19.99 -18.73
N GLY A 1095 27.01 19.78 -19.49
CA GLY A 1095 28.30 19.35 -18.92
C GLY A 1095 28.37 17.92 -18.35
N ARG A 1096 27.84 16.89 -19.05
CA ARG A 1096 28.07 15.48 -18.66
C ARG A 1096 29.57 15.16 -18.55
N GLY A 1097 30.08 14.98 -17.33
CA GLY A 1097 31.33 14.24 -17.07
C GLY A 1097 32.52 15.02 -16.50
N GLN A 1098 32.43 16.31 -16.21
CA GLN A 1098 33.51 17.06 -15.55
C GLN A 1098 32.97 17.91 -14.40
N TYR A 1099 33.29 17.51 -13.16
CA TYR A 1099 33.15 18.24 -11.90
C TYR A 1099 31.77 18.90 -11.66
N GLY A 1100 30.95 18.37 -10.76
CA GLY A 1100 29.66 19.00 -10.38
C GLY A 1100 28.58 18.90 -11.47
N GLY A 1101 27.65 17.96 -11.30
CA GLY A 1101 26.57 17.76 -12.27
C GLY A 1101 25.43 18.78 -12.12
N PRO A 1102 24.56 18.95 -13.14
CA PRO A 1102 23.38 19.83 -13.12
C PRO A 1102 22.46 19.68 -11.89
N ASN A 1103 22.42 18.50 -11.29
CA ASN A 1103 21.67 18.22 -10.05
C ASN A 1103 22.24 18.96 -8.82
N TRP A 1104 23.54 19.21 -8.79
CA TRP A 1104 24.25 19.85 -7.67
C TRP A 1104 24.34 21.38 -7.83
N HIS A 1105 24.24 21.88 -9.05
CA HIS A 1105 24.56 23.27 -9.36
C HIS A 1105 23.45 23.90 -10.18
N PRO A 1106 22.43 24.49 -9.53
CA PRO A 1106 21.32 25.13 -10.20
C PRO A 1106 21.75 26.32 -11.07
N ASN A 1107 20.99 26.59 -12.14
CA ASN A 1107 21.28 27.63 -13.12
C ASN A 1107 20.90 29.05 -12.64
N ASN A 1108 20.99 30.06 -13.52
CA ASN A 1108 20.73 31.46 -13.16
C ASN A 1108 19.31 31.73 -12.66
N TYR A 1109 18.31 30.94 -13.05
CA TYR A 1109 16.92 31.11 -12.58
C TYR A 1109 16.79 30.84 -11.09
N ALA A 1110 17.43 29.77 -10.59
CA ALA A 1110 17.50 29.50 -9.15
C ALA A 1110 18.28 30.61 -8.43
N HIS A 1111 19.43 31.02 -8.96
CA HIS A 1111 20.21 32.11 -8.37
C HIS A 1111 19.43 33.43 -8.28
N CYS A 1112 18.62 33.76 -9.28
CA CYS A 1112 17.73 34.92 -9.23
C CYS A 1112 16.66 34.77 -8.14
N ALA A 1113 15.99 33.62 -8.07
CA ALA A 1113 14.95 33.35 -7.07
C ALA A 1113 15.52 33.42 -5.64
N TRP A 1114 16.65 32.76 -5.40
CA TRP A 1114 17.37 32.80 -4.12
C TRP A 1114 17.83 34.21 -3.74
N GLY A 1115 18.35 34.95 -4.72
CA GLY A 1115 18.78 36.34 -4.53
C GLY A 1115 17.61 37.23 -4.14
N TYR A 1116 16.44 37.03 -4.74
CA TYR A 1116 15.22 37.73 -4.36
C TYR A 1116 14.77 37.38 -2.94
N GLN A 1117 14.78 36.10 -2.54
CA GLN A 1117 14.43 35.72 -1.17
C GLN A 1117 15.37 36.32 -0.14
N LEU A 1118 16.67 36.25 -0.38
CA LEU A 1118 17.66 36.82 0.52
C LEU A 1118 17.51 38.35 0.61
N TYR A 1119 17.28 39.02 -0.51
CA TYR A 1119 16.95 40.45 -0.56
C TYR A 1119 15.69 40.78 0.25
N ALA A 1120 14.62 40.02 0.08
CA ALA A 1120 13.36 40.25 0.77
C ALA A 1120 13.47 40.03 2.29
N LEU A 1121 14.22 38.99 2.71
CA LEU A 1121 14.55 38.76 4.11
C LEU A 1121 15.41 39.89 4.69
N VAL A 1122 16.45 40.36 3.98
CA VAL A 1122 17.25 41.50 4.44
C VAL A 1122 16.38 42.76 4.53
N LYS A 1123 15.49 43.02 3.56
CA LYS A 1123 14.53 44.13 3.66
C LYS A 1123 13.66 44.02 4.91
N TYR A 1124 13.15 42.82 5.20
CA TYR A 1124 12.37 42.56 6.41
C TYR A 1124 13.17 42.86 7.69
N THR A 1125 14.44 42.43 7.78
CA THR A 1125 15.25 42.69 8.98
C THR A 1125 15.58 44.18 9.15
N LEU A 1126 15.85 44.91 8.06
CA LEU A 1126 16.03 46.36 8.11
C LEU A 1126 14.74 47.08 8.53
N ALA A 1127 13.58 46.63 8.04
CA ALA A 1127 12.30 47.19 8.46
C ALA A 1127 12.04 46.98 9.96
N LEU A 1128 12.36 45.79 10.50
CA LEU A 1128 12.29 45.54 11.94
C LEU A 1128 13.22 46.46 12.74
N GLN A 1129 14.35 46.88 12.17
CA GLN A 1129 15.25 47.85 12.79
C GLN A 1129 14.72 49.28 12.71
N ASP A 1130 14.05 49.67 11.63
CA ASP A 1130 13.39 51.00 11.50
C ASP A 1130 12.18 51.16 12.44
N MET A 1131 11.50 50.05 12.77
CA MET A 1131 10.33 50.06 13.65
C MET A 1131 10.68 50.04 15.15
N LYS A 1132 11.94 49.77 15.52
CA LYS A 1132 12.45 49.84 16.88
C LYS A 1132 12.95 51.25 17.18
#